data_AF-A0A2N3I431-F1
#
_entry.id   AF-A0A2N3I431-F1
#
_cell.length_a   1.000
_cell.length_b   1.000
_cell.length_c   1.000
_cell.angle_alpha   90.00
_cell.angle_beta   90.00
_cell.angle_gamma   90.00
#
_symmetry.space_group_name_H-M   'P 1'
#
loop_
_entity.id
_entity.type
_entity.pdbx_description
1 polymer ?
#
loop_
_entity_poly.entity_id
_entity_poly.type
_entity_poly.pdbx_seq_one_letter_code
_entity_poly.pdbx_strand_id
1 'polypeptide(L)'
;MKTMFTSKVEQAFHELSGMSEMTAKIPYVTVDNFPKLGLMTSLRFLEWAEQNPQGVISLPTGKTPEYFIKYTQFLLENWNKPKGIEIRSQYGLGDMAKPNLSGLQFVQIDEFYPIDPRQHNSFYNYVMKYYIDGFGLEKANSLLINSDEIPLVDNKYFLEVFPDYNIDLSLRYREATSVVEEMQQKSIFMIDNWCTSYEQKIRDKGGIGFFLGGIGPDGHIAFNTRGSDHFSTTRLTKTNFETQAVAAGDLGGIEVSRNRLVITIGLDTITHDPNAVSIIFAAGEAKADIVKGSLESEPNAIYPASVLQRQKNSRFYLTNGAACKLTDSVNQFYKNGEWTHSKTERAVIDLCQKINKYGHHITMDDLKADPYTSQIPNLNAGTVQLVIDSIKKKLEKGMKPDTNEVIYHTGPHHDDIMLGIMPYTNRQMRSATNDVHFSVLTSGFTAVTNGFVIGVLKECQEFIAKGEIQMLEYADFFEVGYSKKWDKDVYHFLNSVAARNQNGKRRGLCHRVIRSIVETWKVNSKEHLNEVIAFVISDLESSYDGGKNSPEVQKMKGMIREFEEELVWAHFGTPVKNIHHLRLGFYKGDVFTELPEKNRDMLPVLEEFRRLKPTIISLAMDPEGSGPDTHYKVLQAIAGAVKEWKEEEDLSKLRIVGYRNVWFKYHPSEADSIVPVSLNALDVMENSFSESYMSQVNASFPSYEYDGKFNELTQKVWVQQLKQIQLLLGKNFFYENNHPLVRATHGLVYMKEMTADEFVAMAQDLEKAVEENPF
;
A
#
# COMPACT_ATOMS: atom_id res chain seq x y z
N MET A 1 -18.43 27.35 23.36
CA MET A 1 -17.70 26.97 22.14
C MET A 1 -18.64 27.18 20.95
N LYS A 2 -18.25 27.93 19.91
CA LYS A 2 -18.94 27.82 18.61
C LYS A 2 -18.78 26.34 18.21
N THR A 3 -19.88 25.66 17.86
CA THR A 3 -19.81 24.28 17.38
C THR A 3 -18.98 24.28 16.10
N MET A 4 -17.80 23.63 16.15
CA MET A 4 -16.85 23.56 15.04
C MET A 4 -17.47 22.86 13.81
N PHE A 5 -18.37 21.91 14.07
CA PHE A 5 -19.15 21.19 13.06
C PHE A 5 -20.61 21.59 13.10
N THR A 6 -21.22 21.78 11.92
CA THR A 6 -22.65 22.09 11.76
C THR A 6 -23.49 20.87 11.40
N SER A 7 -22.87 19.80 10.87
CA SER A 7 -23.50 18.53 10.56
C SER A 7 -23.78 17.72 11.83
N LYS A 8 -24.93 17.04 11.87
CA LYS A 8 -25.26 16.13 12.98
C LYS A 8 -24.34 14.90 12.96
N VAL A 9 -23.99 14.42 11.76
CA VAL A 9 -23.07 13.30 11.57
C VAL A 9 -21.69 13.65 12.10
N GLU A 10 -21.13 14.79 11.69
CA GLU A 10 -19.80 15.22 12.15
C GLU A 10 -19.76 15.45 13.66
N GLN A 11 -20.83 16.00 14.25
CA GLN A 11 -20.94 16.15 15.70
C GLN A 11 -20.91 14.80 16.41
N ALA A 12 -21.72 13.83 15.97
CA ALA A 12 -21.76 12.49 16.56
C ALA A 12 -20.40 11.78 16.48
N PHE A 13 -19.73 11.80 15.32
CA PHE A 13 -18.42 11.17 15.17
C PHE A 13 -17.31 11.93 15.91
N HIS A 14 -17.38 13.26 16.01
CA HIS A 14 -16.43 14.03 16.81
C HIS A 14 -16.57 13.70 18.30
N GLU A 15 -17.79 13.55 18.82
CA GLU A 15 -18.03 13.09 20.19
C GLU A 15 -17.45 11.69 20.43
N LEU A 16 -17.66 10.76 19.48
CA LEU A 16 -17.11 9.40 19.55
C LEU A 16 -15.57 9.38 19.49
N SER A 17 -14.95 10.31 18.77
CA SER A 17 -13.49 10.40 18.68
C SER A 17 -12.82 10.75 20.00
N GLY A 18 -13.55 11.34 20.95
CA GLY A 18 -13.04 11.78 22.25
C GLY A 18 -12.02 12.93 22.17
N MET A 19 -11.84 13.56 21.00
CA MET A 19 -10.95 14.70 20.83
C MET A 19 -11.55 15.97 21.44
N SER A 20 -10.82 16.62 22.34
CA SER A 20 -11.29 17.78 23.10
C SER A 20 -10.70 19.12 22.66
N GLU A 21 -9.52 19.09 22.01
CA GLU A 21 -8.80 20.28 21.52
C GLU A 21 -8.49 20.10 20.04
N MET A 22 -8.60 21.18 19.27
CA MET A 22 -8.32 21.21 17.83
C MET A 22 -7.52 22.46 17.50
N THR A 23 -6.23 22.29 17.21
CA THR A 23 -5.31 23.37 16.83
C THR A 23 -5.00 23.39 15.33
N ALA A 24 -5.32 22.30 14.63
CA ALA A 24 -5.23 22.22 13.17
C ALA A 24 -6.02 23.36 12.48
N LYS A 25 -5.49 23.87 11.37
CA LYS A 25 -6.10 24.97 10.60
C LYS A 25 -7.33 24.50 9.81
N ILE A 26 -7.35 23.23 9.41
CA ILE A 26 -8.50 22.57 8.82
C ILE A 26 -9.06 21.59 9.86
N PRO A 27 -10.36 21.66 10.21
CA PRO A 27 -10.99 20.71 11.13
C PRO A 27 -10.86 19.26 10.64
N TYR A 28 -10.80 18.31 11.56
CA TYR A 28 -10.82 16.89 11.22
C TYR A 28 -11.62 16.05 12.22
N VAL A 29 -12.02 14.86 11.78
CA VAL A 29 -12.71 13.86 12.60
C VAL A 29 -11.98 12.53 12.45
N THR A 30 -11.66 11.87 13.56
CA THR A 30 -10.98 10.58 13.57
C THR A 30 -11.94 9.43 13.81
N VAL A 31 -11.62 8.27 13.24
CA VAL A 31 -12.28 6.98 13.46
C VAL A 31 -11.23 5.88 13.61
N ASP A 32 -11.63 4.74 14.16
CA ASP A 32 -10.69 3.66 14.46
C ASP A 32 -10.20 2.91 13.23
N ASN A 33 -10.98 2.91 12.14
CA ASN A 33 -10.71 2.08 10.98
C ASN A 33 -11.35 2.61 9.70
N PHE A 34 -10.92 2.00 8.61
CA PHE A 34 -11.30 2.36 7.25
C PHE A 34 -12.79 2.12 6.90
N PRO A 35 -13.46 1.04 7.34
CA PRO A 35 -14.91 0.93 7.21
C PRO A 35 -15.71 2.06 7.88
N LYS A 36 -15.41 2.39 9.15
CA LYS A 36 -16.07 3.50 9.87
C LYS A 36 -15.87 4.84 9.15
N LEU A 37 -14.71 5.02 8.51
CA LEU A 37 -14.41 6.19 7.69
C LEU A 37 -15.39 6.29 6.50
N GLY A 38 -15.64 5.18 5.82
CA GLY A 38 -16.63 5.08 4.75
C GLY A 38 -18.06 5.32 5.23
N LEU A 39 -18.45 4.77 6.38
CA LEU A 39 -19.77 4.98 6.99
C LEU A 39 -20.01 6.46 7.31
N MET A 40 -19.09 7.11 8.01
CA MET A 40 -19.19 8.54 8.34
C MET A 40 -19.32 9.38 7.08
N THR A 41 -18.49 9.10 6.06
CA THR A 41 -18.51 9.81 4.78
C THR A 41 -19.85 9.62 4.07
N SER A 42 -20.39 8.40 4.08
CA SER A 42 -21.67 8.07 3.46
C SER A 42 -22.83 8.82 4.11
N LEU A 43 -22.90 8.79 5.45
CA LEU A 43 -23.93 9.50 6.20
C LEU A 43 -23.86 11.01 5.97
N ARG A 44 -22.65 11.59 5.97
CA ARG A 44 -22.46 13.02 5.70
C ARG A 44 -22.89 13.40 4.28
N PHE A 45 -22.52 12.59 3.29
CA PHE A 45 -22.94 12.80 1.90
C PHE A 45 -24.46 12.78 1.76
N LEU A 46 -25.13 11.79 2.36
CA LEU A 46 -26.59 11.67 2.30
C LEU A 46 -27.30 12.82 3.03
N GLU A 47 -26.78 13.27 4.18
CA GLU A 47 -27.27 14.47 4.88
C GLU A 47 -27.14 15.72 4.01
N TRP A 48 -26.02 15.89 3.30
CA TRP A 48 -25.83 17.02 2.39
C TRP A 48 -26.74 16.93 1.15
N ALA A 49 -26.89 15.74 0.57
CA ALA A 49 -27.67 15.52 -0.65
C ALA A 49 -29.16 15.77 -0.44
N GLU A 50 -29.71 15.47 0.75
CA GLU A 50 -31.10 15.77 1.10
C GLU A 50 -31.37 17.28 1.15
N GLN A 51 -30.41 18.04 1.66
CA GLN A 51 -30.49 19.51 1.72
C GLN A 51 -30.21 20.17 0.37
N ASN A 52 -29.54 19.47 -0.55
CA ASN A 52 -29.07 19.99 -1.84
C ASN A 52 -29.47 19.06 -3.00
N PRO A 53 -30.77 18.85 -3.27
CA PRO A 53 -31.24 17.85 -4.23
C PRO A 53 -30.86 18.14 -5.70
N GLN A 54 -30.32 19.33 -5.99
CA GLN A 54 -29.80 19.74 -7.31
C GLN A 54 -28.34 20.19 -7.23
N GLY A 55 -27.65 19.85 -6.14
CA GLY A 55 -26.29 20.30 -5.86
C GLY A 55 -25.26 19.69 -6.81
N VAL A 56 -24.14 20.40 -6.96
CA VAL A 56 -23.00 19.95 -7.75
C VAL A 56 -22.08 19.11 -6.87
N ILE A 57 -21.81 17.87 -7.28
CA ILE A 57 -20.98 16.92 -6.56
C ILE A 57 -19.77 16.50 -7.38
N SER A 58 -18.68 16.18 -6.69
CA SER A 58 -17.49 15.58 -7.31
C SER A 58 -16.91 14.55 -6.36
N LEU A 59 -16.80 13.31 -6.83
CA LEU A 59 -16.43 12.13 -6.03
C LEU A 59 -15.18 11.45 -6.59
N PRO A 60 -14.34 10.82 -5.75
CA PRO A 60 -13.03 10.30 -6.15
C PRO A 60 -13.11 8.89 -6.73
N THR A 61 -12.04 8.44 -7.39
CA THR A 61 -11.91 7.07 -7.91
C THR A 61 -10.91 6.26 -7.07
N GLY A 62 -10.66 5.01 -7.48
CA GLY A 62 -9.66 4.12 -6.86
C GLY A 62 -10.23 3.26 -5.73
N LYS A 63 -9.33 2.69 -4.93
CA LYS A 63 -9.69 1.77 -3.83
C LYS A 63 -10.23 2.50 -2.60
N THR A 64 -9.75 3.72 -2.38
CA THR A 64 -10.03 4.48 -1.18
C THR A 64 -11.55 4.68 -0.94
N PRO A 65 -12.40 5.05 -1.92
CA PRO A 65 -13.83 5.25 -1.68
C PRO A 65 -14.68 3.97 -1.54
N GLU A 66 -14.09 2.78 -1.45
CA GLU A 66 -14.82 1.49 -1.39
C GLU A 66 -15.96 1.49 -0.38
N TYR A 67 -15.65 1.71 0.90
CA TYR A 67 -16.66 1.63 1.95
C TYR A 67 -17.66 2.77 1.86
N PHE A 68 -17.24 3.96 1.41
CA PHE A 68 -18.18 5.05 1.11
C PHE A 68 -19.24 4.62 0.08
N ILE A 69 -18.82 3.97 -1.01
CA ILE A 69 -19.73 3.48 -2.05
C ILE A 69 -20.66 2.40 -1.46
N LYS A 70 -20.09 1.39 -0.81
CA LYS A 70 -20.86 0.28 -0.24
C LYS A 70 -21.92 0.75 0.77
N TYR A 71 -21.52 1.57 1.75
CA TYR A 71 -22.45 2.13 2.74
C TYR A 71 -23.52 3.01 2.11
N THR A 72 -23.18 3.81 1.10
CA THR A 72 -24.16 4.68 0.42
C THR A 72 -25.23 3.85 -0.27
N GLN A 73 -24.84 2.82 -1.04
CA GLN A 73 -25.76 1.91 -1.69
C GLN A 73 -26.65 1.19 -0.67
N PHE A 74 -26.05 0.62 0.37
CA PHE A 74 -26.80 -0.09 1.40
C PHE A 74 -27.82 0.79 2.12
N LEU A 75 -27.43 2.02 2.50
CA LEU A 75 -28.35 2.93 3.19
C LEU A 75 -29.51 3.33 2.27
N LEU A 76 -29.26 3.57 0.97
CA LEU A 76 -30.30 3.86 -0.01
C LEU A 76 -31.25 2.68 -0.24
N GLU A 77 -30.74 1.46 -0.34
CA GLU A 77 -31.52 0.23 -0.54
C GLU A 77 -32.31 -0.18 0.71
N ASN A 78 -31.75 0.07 1.89
CA ASN A 78 -32.32 -0.33 3.18
C ASN A 78 -32.93 0.86 3.93
N TRP A 79 -33.29 1.94 3.22
CA TRP A 79 -33.69 3.22 3.83
C TRP A 79 -34.81 3.08 4.85
N ASN A 80 -35.81 2.25 4.55
CA ASN A 80 -37.00 2.01 5.38
C ASN A 80 -36.93 0.68 6.16
N LYS A 81 -35.81 -0.05 6.07
CA LYS A 81 -35.64 -1.32 6.79
C LYS A 81 -35.04 -1.07 8.18
N PRO A 82 -35.28 -1.97 9.16
CA PRO A 82 -34.82 -1.77 10.54
C PRO A 82 -33.34 -1.41 10.66
N LYS A 83 -32.45 -2.13 9.94
CA LYS A 83 -31.01 -1.89 10.03
C LYS A 83 -30.57 -0.53 9.47
N GLY A 84 -31.19 -0.07 8.38
CA GLY A 84 -30.90 1.26 7.82
C GLY A 84 -31.38 2.39 8.73
N ILE A 85 -32.55 2.23 9.36
CA ILE A 85 -33.08 3.17 10.36
C ILE A 85 -32.17 3.22 11.59
N GLU A 86 -31.78 2.05 12.12
CA GLU A 86 -30.88 1.91 13.27
C GLU A 86 -29.58 2.69 13.05
N ILE A 87 -28.87 2.42 11.95
CA ILE A 87 -27.60 3.10 11.62
C ILE A 87 -27.82 4.61 11.50
N ARG A 88 -28.82 5.07 10.74
CA ARG A 88 -29.06 6.53 10.61
C ARG A 88 -29.41 7.20 11.94
N SER A 89 -30.20 6.52 12.77
CA SER A 89 -30.67 7.06 14.05
C SER A 89 -29.51 7.21 15.04
N GLN A 90 -28.55 6.29 15.03
CA GLN A 90 -27.33 6.37 15.82
C GLN A 90 -26.54 7.67 15.58
N TYR A 91 -26.61 8.24 14.38
CA TYR A 91 -25.87 9.44 13.98
C TYR A 91 -26.78 10.65 13.68
N GLY A 92 -27.97 10.69 14.28
CA GLY A 92 -28.86 11.86 14.24
C GLY A 92 -29.65 12.06 12.94
N LEU A 93 -29.68 11.06 12.06
CA LEU A 93 -30.38 11.06 10.76
C LEU A 93 -31.64 10.16 10.74
N GLY A 94 -32.16 9.77 11.88
CA GLY A 94 -33.32 8.85 11.99
C GLY A 94 -34.57 9.36 11.25
N ASP A 95 -34.89 10.64 11.43
CA ASP A 95 -36.06 11.31 10.83
C ASP A 95 -35.81 11.87 9.42
N MET A 96 -34.62 11.64 8.85
CA MET A 96 -34.24 12.19 7.56
C MET A 96 -35.02 11.52 6.41
N ALA A 97 -35.56 12.32 5.50
CA ALA A 97 -36.19 11.83 4.28
C ALA A 97 -35.15 11.15 3.37
N LYS A 98 -35.59 10.15 2.57
CA LYS A 98 -34.70 9.51 1.60
C LYS A 98 -34.27 10.54 0.53
N PRO A 99 -32.97 10.82 0.37
CA PRO A 99 -32.52 11.74 -0.66
C PRO A 99 -32.76 11.11 -2.04
N ASN A 100 -33.18 11.93 -2.99
CA ASN A 100 -33.22 11.56 -4.40
C ASN A 100 -31.93 12.08 -5.08
N LEU A 101 -31.06 11.16 -5.48
CA LEU A 101 -29.76 11.51 -6.04
C LEU A 101 -29.80 11.84 -7.54
N SER A 102 -30.87 11.50 -8.26
CA SER A 102 -31.00 11.74 -9.71
C SER A 102 -30.90 13.22 -10.12
N GLY A 103 -31.26 14.12 -9.20
CA GLY A 103 -31.17 15.56 -9.39
C GLY A 103 -29.76 16.14 -9.23
N LEU A 104 -28.82 15.40 -8.64
CA LEU A 104 -27.46 15.88 -8.42
C LEU A 104 -26.72 16.02 -9.76
N GLN A 105 -25.83 17.02 -9.81
CA GLN A 105 -25.00 17.28 -10.98
C GLN A 105 -23.59 16.79 -10.71
N PHE A 106 -23.15 15.76 -11.44
CA PHE A 106 -21.86 15.14 -11.22
C PHE A 106 -20.75 15.83 -12.01
N VAL A 107 -19.59 16.05 -11.40
CA VAL A 107 -18.37 16.53 -12.04
C VAL A 107 -17.27 15.51 -11.82
N GLN A 108 -16.77 14.89 -12.89
CA GLN A 108 -15.62 14.01 -12.82
C GLN A 108 -14.36 14.82 -12.49
N ILE A 109 -13.57 14.31 -11.53
CA ILE A 109 -12.37 14.96 -11.00
C ILE A 109 -11.24 14.94 -12.03
N ASP A 110 -10.94 13.76 -12.55
CA ASP A 110 -9.78 13.52 -13.39
C ASP A 110 -9.92 12.25 -14.26
N GLU A 111 -8.99 12.09 -15.21
CA GLU A 111 -8.82 10.92 -16.06
C GLU A 111 -7.37 10.82 -16.57
N PHE A 112 -6.87 9.60 -16.74
CA PHE A 112 -5.62 9.37 -17.47
C PHE A 112 -5.80 9.72 -18.95
N TYR A 113 -4.87 10.46 -19.55
CA TYR A 113 -5.04 10.91 -20.93
C TYR A 113 -3.82 10.60 -21.82
N PRO A 114 -4.04 10.02 -23.02
CA PRO A 114 -5.28 9.40 -23.47
C PRO A 114 -5.50 8.05 -22.78
N ILE A 115 -6.75 7.66 -22.54
CA ILE A 115 -7.13 6.30 -22.15
C ILE A 115 -8.45 5.92 -22.81
N ASP A 116 -8.60 4.66 -23.21
CA ASP A 116 -9.87 4.19 -23.76
C ASP A 116 -10.93 4.10 -22.64
N PRO A 117 -12.05 4.82 -22.75
CA PRO A 117 -13.09 4.93 -21.71
C PRO A 117 -13.79 3.59 -21.39
N ARG A 118 -13.60 2.56 -22.22
CA ARG A 118 -14.15 1.23 -22.03
C ARG A 118 -13.25 0.33 -21.18
N GLN A 119 -11.98 0.71 -20.98
CA GLN A 119 -11.06 -0.05 -20.16
C GLN A 119 -11.46 0.01 -18.68
N HIS A 120 -11.24 -1.08 -17.96
CA HIS A 120 -11.63 -1.17 -16.55
C HIS A 120 -10.83 -0.23 -15.62
N ASN A 121 -9.66 0.22 -16.05
CA ASN A 121 -8.78 1.17 -15.35
C ASN A 121 -8.97 2.61 -15.82
N SER A 122 -9.97 2.90 -16.67
CA SER A 122 -10.44 4.26 -16.93
C SER A 122 -11.29 4.78 -15.78
N PHE A 123 -11.04 6.03 -15.37
CA PHE A 123 -11.84 6.69 -14.35
C PHE A 123 -13.24 7.03 -14.85
N TYR A 124 -13.43 7.27 -16.15
CA TYR A 124 -14.74 7.34 -16.79
C TYR A 124 -15.53 6.04 -16.57
N ASN A 125 -14.91 4.88 -16.85
CA ASN A 125 -15.55 3.58 -16.64
C ASN A 125 -15.96 3.37 -15.17
N TYR A 126 -15.03 3.71 -14.26
CA TYR A 126 -15.27 3.65 -12.82
C TYR A 126 -16.46 4.52 -12.39
N VAL A 127 -16.49 5.79 -12.81
CA VAL A 127 -17.54 6.76 -12.48
C VAL A 127 -18.90 6.27 -13.00
N MET A 128 -18.95 5.81 -14.25
CA MET A 128 -20.18 5.27 -14.84
C MET A 128 -20.73 4.12 -13.99
N LYS A 129 -19.88 3.14 -13.68
CA LYS A 129 -20.29 1.93 -12.95
C LYS A 129 -20.68 2.20 -11.49
N TYR A 130 -19.84 2.90 -10.74
CA TYR A 130 -20.00 2.98 -9.28
C TYR A 130 -20.80 4.20 -8.81
N TYR A 131 -20.84 5.29 -9.58
CA TYR A 131 -21.57 6.49 -9.22
C TYR A 131 -22.80 6.71 -10.07
N ILE A 132 -22.68 6.74 -11.40
CA ILE A 132 -23.84 7.01 -12.26
C ILE A 132 -24.87 5.89 -12.10
N ASP A 133 -24.48 4.67 -12.44
CA ASP A 133 -25.35 3.51 -12.31
C ASP A 133 -25.53 3.14 -10.83
N GLY A 134 -24.43 3.13 -10.07
CA GLY A 134 -24.40 2.65 -8.69
C GLY A 134 -25.19 3.50 -7.68
N PHE A 135 -25.31 4.82 -7.88
CA PHE A 135 -26.12 5.70 -7.02
C PHE A 135 -27.43 6.14 -7.69
N GLY A 136 -27.67 5.79 -8.95
CA GLY A 136 -28.82 6.24 -9.72
C GLY A 136 -28.78 7.72 -10.06
N LEU A 137 -27.60 8.23 -10.44
CA LEU A 137 -27.43 9.59 -10.95
C LEU A 137 -27.82 9.66 -12.43
N GLU A 138 -28.26 10.83 -12.89
CA GLU A 138 -28.58 11.03 -14.30
C GLU A 138 -27.33 11.39 -15.10
N LYS A 139 -26.99 10.56 -16.11
CA LYS A 139 -25.86 10.83 -17.01
C LYS A 139 -25.98 12.21 -17.69
N ALA A 140 -27.19 12.64 -18.03
CA ALA A 140 -27.45 13.94 -18.64
C ALA A 140 -27.08 15.13 -17.73
N ASN A 141 -27.04 14.92 -16.42
CA ASN A 141 -26.66 15.93 -15.43
C ASN A 141 -25.15 15.88 -15.09
N SER A 142 -24.37 15.09 -15.83
CA SER A 142 -22.96 14.83 -15.52
C SER A 142 -22.00 15.52 -16.49
N LEU A 143 -20.92 16.08 -15.96
CA LEU A 143 -19.73 16.47 -16.69
C LEU A 143 -18.70 15.35 -16.52
N LEU A 144 -18.39 14.68 -17.63
CA LEU A 144 -17.50 13.51 -17.67
C LEU A 144 -16.30 13.81 -18.56
N ILE A 145 -15.16 13.21 -18.22
CA ILE A 145 -13.91 13.33 -18.98
C ILE A 145 -13.79 12.05 -19.83
N ASN A 146 -14.34 12.09 -21.04
CA ASN A 146 -14.30 10.97 -21.98
C ASN A 146 -13.24 11.23 -23.07
N SER A 147 -12.12 10.50 -23.05
CA SER A 147 -11.03 10.67 -24.02
C SER A 147 -11.47 10.60 -25.48
N ASP A 148 -12.48 9.77 -25.81
CA ASP A 148 -12.98 9.61 -27.18
C ASP A 148 -13.77 10.84 -27.67
N GLU A 149 -14.27 11.66 -26.75
CA GLU A 149 -15.08 12.86 -27.05
C GLU A 149 -14.25 14.16 -27.00
N ILE A 150 -12.98 14.09 -26.58
CA ILE A 150 -12.10 15.27 -26.55
C ILE A 150 -11.62 15.55 -27.99
N PRO A 151 -11.93 16.73 -28.55
CA PRO A 151 -11.69 17.00 -29.96
C PRO A 151 -10.20 17.11 -30.25
N LEU A 152 -9.75 16.40 -31.28
CA LEU A 152 -8.40 16.48 -31.84
C LEU A 152 -8.47 16.97 -33.29
N VAL A 153 -7.30 17.28 -33.86
CA VAL A 153 -7.20 17.76 -35.24
C VAL A 153 -7.86 16.77 -36.22
N ASP A 154 -8.64 17.31 -37.16
CA ASP A 154 -9.40 16.55 -38.16
C ASP A 154 -10.34 15.47 -37.58
N ASN A 155 -10.75 15.58 -36.31
CA ASN A 155 -11.50 14.56 -35.56
C ASN A 155 -10.81 13.18 -35.54
N LYS A 156 -9.47 13.18 -35.60
CA LYS A 156 -8.69 11.94 -35.50
C LYS A 156 -8.85 11.29 -34.12
N TYR A 157 -8.76 9.97 -34.11
CA TYR A 157 -8.65 9.22 -32.88
C TYR A 157 -7.30 9.50 -32.19
N PHE A 158 -7.25 9.47 -30.86
CA PHE A 158 -6.04 9.85 -30.12
C PHE A 158 -4.83 8.97 -30.44
N LEU A 159 -5.01 7.70 -30.85
CA LEU A 159 -3.88 6.85 -31.27
C LEU A 159 -3.34 7.22 -32.66
N GLU A 160 -4.14 7.89 -33.50
CA GLU A 160 -3.64 8.42 -34.77
C GLU A 160 -2.78 9.67 -34.56
N VAL A 161 -2.93 10.36 -33.42
CA VAL A 161 -2.16 11.56 -33.05
C VAL A 161 -1.00 11.23 -32.11
N PHE A 162 -1.24 10.34 -31.14
CA PHE A 162 -0.34 9.93 -30.07
C PHE A 162 -0.24 8.39 -30.05
N PRO A 163 0.46 7.77 -31.03
CA PRO A 163 0.47 6.31 -31.22
C PRO A 163 1.03 5.53 -30.01
N ASP A 164 1.98 6.12 -29.29
CA ASP A 164 2.59 5.53 -28.10
C ASP A 164 2.02 6.09 -26.79
N TYR A 165 0.86 6.77 -26.86
CA TYR A 165 0.24 7.53 -25.77
C TYR A 165 1.08 8.67 -25.18
N ASN A 166 2.29 8.88 -25.69
CA ASN A 166 3.19 9.94 -25.25
C ASN A 166 2.77 11.30 -25.82
N ILE A 167 2.63 12.29 -24.94
CA ILE A 167 2.27 13.67 -25.29
C ILE A 167 3.38 14.60 -24.79
N ASP A 168 4.12 15.20 -25.74
CA ASP A 168 5.15 16.18 -25.43
C ASP A 168 4.53 17.56 -25.15
N LEU A 169 4.28 17.86 -23.86
CA LEU A 169 3.78 19.16 -23.43
C LEU A 169 4.72 20.34 -23.74
N SER A 170 5.99 20.11 -24.11
CA SER A 170 6.89 21.20 -24.53
C SER A 170 6.42 21.88 -25.82
N LEU A 171 5.63 21.19 -26.65
CA LEU A 171 4.97 21.74 -27.83
C LEU A 171 4.01 22.90 -27.53
N ARG A 172 3.68 23.17 -26.25
CA ARG A 172 2.98 24.40 -25.87
C ARG A 172 3.83 25.66 -26.04
N TYR A 173 5.15 25.54 -25.97
CA TYR A 173 6.07 26.68 -25.87
C TYR A 173 7.14 26.73 -26.96
N ARG A 174 7.39 25.62 -27.65
CA ARG A 174 8.33 25.55 -28.79
C ARG A 174 7.60 25.36 -30.11
N GLU A 175 8.27 25.69 -31.20
CA GLU A 175 7.77 25.41 -32.55
C GLU A 175 7.85 23.91 -32.86
N ALA A 176 6.87 23.42 -33.62
CA ALA A 176 6.89 22.09 -34.20
C ALA A 176 7.92 22.02 -35.33
N THR A 177 8.69 20.93 -35.37
CA THR A 177 9.79 20.70 -36.33
C THR A 177 9.44 19.68 -37.41
N SER A 178 8.27 19.03 -37.30
CA SER A 178 7.77 18.03 -38.25
C SER A 178 6.26 18.12 -38.41
N VAL A 179 5.74 17.51 -39.47
CA VAL A 179 4.28 17.41 -39.72
C VAL A 179 3.56 16.68 -38.58
N VAL A 180 4.21 15.67 -37.98
CA VAL A 180 3.67 14.93 -36.83
C VAL A 180 3.60 15.85 -35.61
N GLU A 181 4.67 16.60 -35.33
CA GLU A 181 4.67 17.56 -34.22
C GLU A 181 3.65 18.68 -34.44
N GLU A 182 3.43 19.15 -35.67
CA GLU A 182 2.41 20.17 -35.97
C GLU A 182 1.00 19.65 -35.68
N MET A 183 0.73 18.39 -36.05
CA MET A 183 -0.53 17.69 -35.76
C MET A 183 -0.75 17.52 -34.25
N GLN A 184 0.29 17.10 -33.52
CA GLN A 184 0.27 16.94 -32.07
C GLN A 184 0.12 18.27 -31.34
N GLN A 185 0.84 19.31 -31.77
CA GLN A 185 0.77 20.66 -31.19
C GLN A 185 -0.63 21.26 -31.34
N LYS A 186 -1.24 21.20 -32.53
CA LYS A 186 -2.63 21.64 -32.74
C LYS A 186 -3.60 20.89 -31.82
N SER A 187 -3.43 19.58 -31.71
CA SER A 187 -4.23 18.72 -30.85
C SER A 187 -4.09 19.07 -29.36
N ILE A 188 -2.88 19.34 -28.87
CA ILE A 188 -2.63 19.80 -27.49
C ILE A 188 -3.39 21.10 -27.20
N PHE A 189 -3.35 22.08 -28.10
CA PHE A 189 -4.10 23.33 -27.91
C PHE A 189 -5.63 23.11 -27.95
N MET A 190 -6.12 22.16 -28.74
CA MET A 190 -7.55 21.77 -28.71
C MET A 190 -7.95 21.14 -27.38
N ILE A 191 -7.09 20.29 -26.80
CA ILE A 191 -7.30 19.72 -25.46
C ILE A 191 -7.29 20.82 -24.39
N ASP A 192 -6.38 21.80 -24.47
CA ASP A 192 -6.32 22.93 -23.53
C ASP A 192 -7.60 23.80 -23.60
N ASN A 193 -8.14 24.03 -24.80
CA ASN A 193 -9.42 24.69 -25.00
C ASN A 193 -10.60 23.87 -24.47
N TRP A 194 -10.57 22.55 -24.63
CA TRP A 194 -11.56 21.66 -24.04
C TRP A 194 -11.54 21.73 -22.51
N CYS A 195 -10.34 21.73 -21.89
CA CYS A 195 -10.19 21.87 -20.43
C CYS A 195 -10.77 23.20 -19.93
N THR A 196 -10.55 24.29 -20.66
CA THR A 196 -11.11 25.61 -20.34
C THR A 196 -12.64 25.61 -20.45
N SER A 197 -13.18 24.93 -21.47
CA SER A 197 -14.64 24.80 -21.64
C SER A 197 -15.27 23.93 -20.53
N TYR A 198 -14.57 22.88 -20.09
CA TYR A 198 -14.98 22.04 -18.97
C TYR A 198 -15.01 22.84 -17.66
N GLU A 199 -13.95 23.61 -17.38
CA GLU A 199 -13.86 24.54 -16.25
C GLU A 199 -15.03 25.54 -16.23
N GLN A 200 -15.31 26.17 -17.37
CA GLN A 200 -16.40 27.14 -17.46
C GLN A 200 -17.75 26.51 -17.14
N LYS A 201 -18.03 25.29 -17.62
CA LYS A 201 -19.28 24.57 -17.29
C LYS A 201 -19.41 24.28 -15.79
N ILE A 202 -18.31 24.05 -15.07
CA ILE A 202 -18.34 23.89 -13.61
C ILE A 202 -18.70 25.23 -12.94
N ARG A 203 -18.09 26.33 -13.39
CA ARG A 203 -18.33 27.68 -12.85
C ARG A 203 -19.75 28.17 -13.12
N ASP A 204 -20.29 27.89 -14.31
CA ASP A 204 -21.66 28.24 -14.69
C ASP A 204 -22.71 27.53 -13.81
N LYS A 205 -22.35 26.38 -13.22
CA LYS A 205 -23.16 25.66 -12.24
C LYS A 205 -23.03 26.20 -10.80
N GLY A 206 -22.22 27.25 -10.60
CA GLY A 206 -21.95 27.85 -9.29
C GLY A 206 -20.75 27.24 -8.55
N GLY A 207 -19.98 26.36 -9.18
CA GLY A 207 -18.90 25.62 -8.54
C GLY A 207 -19.36 24.31 -7.90
N ILE A 208 -18.40 23.54 -7.37
CA ILE A 208 -18.66 22.27 -6.70
C ILE A 208 -19.17 22.55 -5.29
N GLY A 209 -20.36 22.03 -4.94
CA GLY A 209 -20.97 22.20 -3.62
C GLY A 209 -20.61 21.08 -2.63
N PHE A 210 -20.31 19.88 -3.13
CA PHE A 210 -19.78 18.77 -2.34
C PHE A 210 -18.62 18.10 -3.07
N PHE A 211 -17.42 18.15 -2.47
CA PHE A 211 -16.23 17.52 -3.01
C PHE A 211 -15.78 16.43 -2.05
N LEU A 212 -15.58 15.22 -2.54
CA LEU A 212 -14.95 14.14 -1.80
C LEU A 212 -13.66 13.75 -2.51
N GLY A 213 -12.56 13.71 -1.76
CA GLY A 213 -11.25 13.36 -2.30
C GLY A 213 -10.45 12.48 -1.34
N GLY A 214 -9.50 11.73 -1.88
CA GLY A 214 -8.41 11.16 -1.10
C GLY A 214 -7.21 12.12 -1.02
N ILE A 215 -6.19 11.74 -0.25
CA ILE A 215 -4.90 12.44 -0.24
C ILE A 215 -3.74 11.54 -0.73
N GLY A 216 -3.01 12.07 -1.70
CA GLY A 216 -1.78 11.48 -2.20
C GLY A 216 -0.63 11.50 -1.19
N PRO A 217 0.39 10.65 -1.37
CA PRO A 217 1.59 10.66 -0.51
C PRO A 217 2.38 11.98 -0.57
N ASP A 218 2.22 12.77 -1.63
CA ASP A 218 2.84 14.09 -1.81
C ASP A 218 1.91 15.25 -1.46
N GLY A 219 0.71 14.95 -0.94
CA GLY A 219 -0.29 15.93 -0.49
C GLY A 219 -1.25 16.38 -1.56
N HIS A 220 -1.26 15.70 -2.71
CA HIS A 220 -2.19 15.99 -3.79
C HIS A 220 -3.64 15.68 -3.42
N ILE A 221 -4.54 16.45 -4.02
CA ILE A 221 -5.97 16.16 -4.15
C ILE A 221 -6.30 16.21 -5.65
N ALA A 222 -7.09 15.25 -6.16
CA ALA A 222 -7.11 14.94 -7.60
C ALA A 222 -5.69 14.64 -8.11
N PHE A 223 -5.32 15.04 -9.33
CA PHE A 223 -3.91 15.04 -9.77
C PHE A 223 -3.19 16.38 -9.57
N ASN A 224 -3.56 17.18 -8.59
CA ASN A 224 -2.83 18.40 -8.23
C ASN A 224 -1.63 18.07 -7.35
N THR A 225 -0.56 17.54 -7.97
CA THR A 225 0.67 17.08 -7.31
C THR A 225 1.41 18.20 -6.58
N ARG A 226 2.33 17.83 -5.69
CA ARG A 226 3.28 18.78 -5.06
C ARG A 226 3.86 19.73 -6.11
N GLY A 227 3.82 21.02 -5.83
CA GLY A 227 4.22 22.09 -6.75
C GLY A 227 3.09 22.68 -7.59
N SER A 228 1.87 22.11 -7.53
CA SER A 228 0.70 22.68 -8.23
C SER A 228 0.31 24.05 -7.68
N ASP A 229 -0.05 24.95 -8.58
CA ASP A 229 -0.55 26.29 -8.24
C ASP A 229 -1.92 26.18 -7.55
N HIS A 230 -2.11 26.91 -6.45
CA HIS A 230 -3.38 27.00 -5.72
C HIS A 230 -4.49 27.71 -6.52
N PHE A 231 -4.13 28.44 -7.58
CA PHE A 231 -5.03 29.06 -8.54
C PHE A 231 -5.18 28.24 -9.83
N SER A 232 -4.65 27.01 -9.85
CA SER A 232 -4.78 26.14 -11.02
C SER A 232 -6.25 25.79 -11.32
N THR A 233 -6.57 25.75 -12.60
CA THR A 233 -7.86 25.31 -13.15
C THR A 233 -7.73 23.93 -13.80
N THR A 234 -8.83 23.43 -14.38
CA THR A 234 -8.84 22.19 -15.17
C THR A 234 -7.78 22.22 -16.27
N ARG A 235 -6.93 21.18 -16.35
CA ARG A 235 -5.78 21.14 -17.28
C ARG A 235 -5.29 19.73 -17.61
N LEU A 236 -4.62 19.61 -18.76
CA LEU A 236 -3.75 18.47 -19.09
C LEU A 236 -2.34 18.68 -18.51
N THR A 237 -1.87 17.76 -17.67
CA THR A 237 -0.60 17.89 -16.95
C THR A 237 0.14 16.56 -16.78
N LYS A 238 1.44 16.65 -16.44
CA LYS A 238 2.26 15.54 -15.96
C LYS A 238 2.03 15.33 -14.46
N THR A 239 2.26 14.11 -14.00
CA THR A 239 2.34 13.71 -12.59
C THR A 239 3.81 13.64 -12.14
N ASN A 240 4.05 13.73 -10.83
CA ASN A 240 5.35 13.45 -10.22
C ASN A 240 5.53 11.96 -9.93
N PHE A 241 6.76 11.57 -9.57
CA PHE A 241 7.10 10.19 -9.26
C PHE A 241 6.20 9.58 -8.18
N GLU A 242 5.91 10.32 -7.09
CA GLU A 242 5.11 9.77 -5.99
C GLU A 242 3.69 9.38 -6.44
N THR A 243 3.07 10.20 -7.30
CA THR A 243 1.76 9.91 -7.90
C THR A 243 1.85 8.78 -8.93
N GLN A 244 2.92 8.73 -9.74
CA GLN A 244 3.15 7.66 -10.71
C GLN A 244 3.35 6.30 -10.04
N ALA A 245 4.08 6.26 -8.92
CA ALA A 245 4.30 5.05 -8.14
C ALA A 245 2.98 4.47 -7.61
N VAL A 246 2.06 5.33 -7.14
CA VAL A 246 0.72 4.90 -6.69
C VAL A 246 -0.13 4.43 -7.88
N ALA A 247 -0.14 5.18 -8.98
CA ALA A 247 -0.91 4.85 -10.19
C ALA A 247 -0.37 3.65 -10.97
N ALA A 248 0.89 3.23 -10.74
CA ALA A 248 1.50 2.08 -11.39
C ALA A 248 0.69 0.80 -11.20
N GLY A 249 0.06 0.62 -10.03
CA GLY A 249 -0.83 -0.50 -9.76
C GLY A 249 -1.99 -0.60 -10.74
N ASP A 250 -2.63 0.55 -11.04
CA ASP A 250 -3.82 0.62 -11.89
C ASP A 250 -3.48 0.64 -13.40
N LEU A 251 -2.32 1.20 -13.76
CA LEU A 251 -1.85 1.29 -15.14
C LEU A 251 -0.99 0.11 -15.60
N GLY A 252 -0.73 -0.88 -14.74
CA GLY A 252 0.05 -2.07 -15.10
C GLY A 252 1.57 -1.90 -15.04
N GLY A 253 2.06 -0.85 -14.37
CA GLY A 253 3.46 -0.65 -14.02
C GLY A 253 3.93 0.80 -14.12
N ILE A 254 5.08 1.08 -13.48
CA ILE A 254 5.68 2.41 -13.43
C ILE A 254 6.08 2.93 -14.82
N GLU A 255 6.50 2.06 -15.72
CA GLU A 255 6.89 2.42 -17.09
C GLU A 255 5.70 2.97 -17.89
N VAL A 256 4.51 2.42 -17.67
CA VAL A 256 3.27 2.91 -18.28
C VAL A 256 2.84 4.21 -17.61
N SER A 257 2.90 4.25 -16.28
CA SER A 257 2.48 5.42 -15.49
C SER A 257 3.31 6.68 -15.78
N ARG A 258 4.64 6.54 -15.93
CA ARG A 258 5.55 7.64 -16.29
C ARG A 258 5.24 8.29 -17.64
N ASN A 259 4.71 7.51 -18.57
CA ASN A 259 4.40 7.94 -19.93
C ASN A 259 2.95 8.42 -20.08
N ARG A 260 2.13 8.33 -19.04
CA ARG A 260 0.71 8.73 -19.07
C ARG A 260 0.51 10.11 -18.48
N LEU A 261 -0.07 11.02 -19.26
CA LEU A 261 -0.54 12.30 -18.73
C LEU A 261 -1.90 12.14 -18.04
N VAL A 262 -2.36 13.21 -17.40
CA VAL A 262 -3.67 13.27 -16.76
C VAL A 262 -4.38 14.56 -17.12
N ILE A 263 -5.69 14.49 -17.27
CA ILE A 263 -6.57 15.65 -17.22
C ILE A 263 -7.15 15.69 -15.82
N THR A 264 -7.07 16.84 -15.14
CA THR A 264 -7.56 17.01 -13.76
C THR A 264 -8.19 18.37 -13.58
N ILE A 265 -9.26 18.45 -12.78
CA ILE A 265 -9.72 19.72 -12.21
C ILE A 265 -8.63 20.34 -11.33
N GLY A 266 -8.60 21.66 -11.26
CA GLY A 266 -7.58 22.40 -10.53
C GLY A 266 -7.93 22.67 -9.07
N LEU A 267 -6.95 23.15 -8.31
CA LEU A 267 -7.14 23.52 -6.90
C LEU A 267 -8.10 24.71 -6.75
N ASP A 268 -8.09 25.66 -7.70
CA ASP A 268 -9.06 26.76 -7.74
C ASP A 268 -10.46 26.25 -8.09
N THR A 269 -10.55 25.28 -9.01
CA THR A 269 -11.82 24.64 -9.38
C THR A 269 -12.49 23.99 -8.16
N ILE A 270 -11.71 23.26 -7.36
CA ILE A 270 -12.18 22.59 -6.13
C ILE A 270 -12.59 23.63 -5.09
N THR A 271 -11.83 24.73 -4.97
CA THR A 271 -12.03 25.75 -3.92
C THR A 271 -12.88 26.95 -4.36
N HIS A 272 -13.48 26.90 -5.55
CA HIS A 272 -14.19 28.02 -6.14
C HIS A 272 -15.37 28.49 -5.29
N ASP A 273 -16.19 27.56 -4.80
CA ASP A 273 -17.24 27.88 -3.83
C ASP A 273 -16.65 27.87 -2.40
N PRO A 274 -16.58 29.02 -1.71
CA PRO A 274 -16.07 29.10 -0.34
C PRO A 274 -16.95 28.38 0.70
N ASN A 275 -18.19 28.04 0.33
CA ASN A 275 -19.12 27.31 1.19
C ASN A 275 -19.18 25.80 0.88
N ALA A 276 -18.42 25.31 -0.09
CA ALA A 276 -18.48 23.91 -0.48
C ALA A 276 -18.14 22.96 0.67
N VAL A 277 -18.80 21.82 0.67
CA VAL A 277 -18.50 20.69 1.55
C VAL A 277 -17.39 19.84 0.90
N SER A 278 -16.13 20.30 0.97
CA SER A 278 -14.93 19.52 0.64
C SER A 278 -14.42 18.62 1.78
N ILE A 279 -14.52 17.31 1.61
CA ILE A 279 -14.05 16.27 2.54
C ILE A 279 -12.84 15.57 1.93
N ILE A 280 -11.73 15.54 2.65
CA ILE A 280 -10.59 14.69 2.31
C ILE A 280 -10.50 13.54 3.29
N PHE A 281 -10.48 12.31 2.80
CA PHE A 281 -10.31 11.16 3.67
C PHE A 281 -8.95 10.51 3.51
N ALA A 282 -8.35 10.13 4.63
CA ALA A 282 -7.03 9.51 4.68
C ALA A 282 -7.02 8.40 5.73
N ALA A 283 -6.40 7.27 5.37
CA ALA A 283 -6.27 6.13 6.25
C ALA A 283 -4.81 5.70 6.30
N GLY A 284 -4.37 5.29 7.49
CA GLY A 284 -3.07 4.70 7.73
C GLY A 284 -1.99 5.64 8.20
N GLU A 285 -1.11 5.07 9.02
CA GLU A 285 0.12 5.72 9.49
C GLU A 285 1.02 6.22 8.35
N ALA A 286 1.03 5.53 7.20
CA ALA A 286 1.79 5.94 6.02
C ALA A 286 1.41 7.35 5.50
N LYS A 287 0.19 7.82 5.82
CA LYS A 287 -0.30 9.16 5.45
C LYS A 287 -0.08 10.21 6.55
N ALA A 288 0.39 9.83 7.74
CA ALA A 288 0.40 10.72 8.90
C ALA A 288 1.23 11.99 8.72
N ASP A 289 2.42 11.88 8.08
CA ASP A 289 3.27 13.04 7.84
C ASP A 289 2.63 14.03 6.84
N ILE A 290 2.02 13.51 5.77
CA ILE A 290 1.43 14.36 4.74
C ILE A 290 0.11 14.99 5.19
N VAL A 291 -0.67 14.26 5.99
CA VAL A 291 -1.86 14.78 6.68
C VAL A 291 -1.46 15.92 7.60
N LYS A 292 -0.45 15.71 8.48
CA LYS A 292 0.05 16.77 9.35
C LYS A 292 0.44 18.02 8.58
N GLY A 293 1.26 17.87 7.53
CA GLY A 293 1.67 18.98 6.67
C GLY A 293 0.49 19.74 6.07
N SER A 294 -0.54 19.01 5.63
CA SER A 294 -1.74 19.59 4.99
C SER A 294 -2.66 20.32 5.95
N LEU A 295 -2.79 19.84 7.20
CA LEU A 295 -3.71 20.38 8.20
C LEU A 295 -3.09 21.50 9.05
N GLU A 296 -1.80 21.46 9.33
CA GLU A 296 -1.15 22.35 10.30
C GLU A 296 -0.32 23.48 9.66
N SER A 297 0.11 23.32 8.40
CA SER A 297 0.92 24.33 7.71
C SER A 297 0.10 25.49 7.15
N GLU A 298 0.73 26.64 6.93
CA GLU A 298 0.16 27.69 6.07
C GLU A 298 0.00 27.18 4.62
N PRO A 299 -0.99 27.70 3.86
CA PRO A 299 -1.18 27.32 2.48
C PRO A 299 0.09 27.46 1.65
N ASN A 300 0.57 26.35 1.09
CA ASN A 300 1.77 26.33 0.25
C ASN A 300 1.75 25.18 -0.76
N ALA A 301 2.61 25.27 -1.78
CA ALA A 301 2.66 24.29 -2.87
C ALA A 301 3.31 22.95 -2.49
N ILE A 302 3.99 22.84 -1.34
CA ILE A 302 4.55 21.57 -0.85
C ILE A 302 3.41 20.65 -0.40
N TYR A 303 2.34 21.23 0.15
CA TYR A 303 1.13 20.53 0.58
C TYR A 303 -0.10 21.06 -0.18
N PRO A 304 -0.37 20.60 -1.42
CA PRO A 304 -1.49 21.09 -2.23
C PRO A 304 -2.84 21.13 -1.50
N ALA A 305 -3.15 20.10 -0.71
CA ALA A 305 -4.39 20.02 0.07
C ALA A 305 -4.60 21.17 1.08
N SER A 306 -3.55 21.91 1.47
CA SER A 306 -3.65 23.09 2.33
C SER A 306 -4.50 24.22 1.73
N VAL A 307 -4.74 24.22 0.40
CA VAL A 307 -5.64 25.17 -0.28
C VAL A 307 -7.06 25.13 0.28
N LEU A 308 -7.49 24.00 0.84
CA LEU A 308 -8.84 23.81 1.38
C LEU A 308 -9.14 24.74 2.57
N GLN A 309 -8.14 25.38 3.18
CA GLN A 309 -8.32 26.46 4.16
C GLN A 309 -9.14 27.65 3.59
N ARG A 310 -9.27 27.78 2.26
CA ARG A 310 -10.13 28.77 1.60
C ARG A 310 -11.62 28.53 1.83
N GLN A 311 -12.01 27.29 2.13
CA GLN A 311 -13.41 26.89 2.26
C GLN A 311 -13.78 26.77 3.73
N LYS A 312 -14.84 27.48 4.13
CA LYS A 312 -15.30 27.52 5.53
C LYS A 312 -15.66 26.14 6.05
N ASN A 313 -16.20 25.30 5.16
CA ASN A 313 -16.69 24.01 5.55
C ASN A 313 -15.63 22.92 5.42
N SER A 314 -14.45 23.11 4.82
CA SER A 314 -13.51 22.00 4.55
C SER A 314 -13.14 21.19 5.80
N ARG A 315 -12.97 19.88 5.63
CA ARG A 315 -12.53 18.99 6.73
C ARG A 315 -11.81 17.75 6.25
N PHE A 316 -11.07 17.14 7.16
CA PHE A 316 -10.47 15.82 6.95
C PHE A 316 -11.15 14.74 7.78
N TYR A 317 -11.38 13.60 7.16
CA TYR A 317 -11.81 12.38 7.85
C TYR A 317 -10.63 11.43 7.89
N LEU A 318 -10.22 11.02 9.08
CA LEU A 318 -8.95 10.33 9.29
C LEU A 318 -9.16 9.01 10.05
N THR A 319 -8.37 7.99 9.74
CA THR A 319 -8.14 6.93 10.75
C THR A 319 -7.21 7.46 11.85
N ASN A 320 -7.23 6.81 13.02
CA ASN A 320 -6.33 7.17 14.12
C ASN A 320 -4.84 7.16 13.69
N GLY A 321 -4.37 6.25 12.84
CA GLY A 321 -2.99 6.29 12.33
C GLY A 321 -2.73 7.41 11.34
N ALA A 322 -3.68 7.76 10.48
CA ALA A 322 -3.51 8.94 9.62
C ALA A 322 -3.43 10.24 10.44
N ALA A 323 -4.01 10.25 11.64
CA ALA A 323 -3.93 11.36 12.59
C ALA A 323 -2.76 11.28 13.58
N CYS A 324 -2.05 10.15 13.70
CA CYS A 324 -1.18 9.86 14.86
C CYS A 324 0.02 10.81 15.04
N LYS A 325 0.35 11.62 14.02
CA LYS A 325 1.42 12.63 14.06
C LYS A 325 0.91 14.07 14.19
N LEU A 326 -0.41 14.29 14.14
CA LEU A 326 -1.02 15.59 14.40
C LEU A 326 -0.68 16.01 15.84
N THR A 327 -0.41 17.30 16.00
CA THR A 327 -0.03 17.90 17.27
C THR A 327 -1.10 17.64 18.33
N ASP A 328 -2.37 17.78 17.95
CA ASP A 328 -3.52 17.47 18.82
C ASP A 328 -3.56 16.00 19.25
N SER A 329 -3.37 15.06 18.33
CA SER A 329 -3.37 13.62 18.62
C SER A 329 -2.18 13.21 19.49
N VAL A 330 -0.99 13.78 19.25
CA VAL A 330 0.19 13.56 20.09
C VAL A 330 -0.03 14.13 21.50
N ASN A 331 -0.61 15.34 21.60
CA ASN A 331 -0.96 15.93 22.89
C ASN A 331 -1.95 15.04 23.66
N GLN A 332 -2.98 14.54 22.99
CA GLN A 332 -3.96 13.64 23.59
C GLN A 332 -3.32 12.32 24.06
N PHE A 333 -2.42 11.73 23.28
CA PHE A 333 -1.69 10.51 23.66
C PHE A 333 -0.93 10.69 24.98
N TYR A 334 -0.27 11.84 25.19
CA TYR A 334 0.45 12.11 26.44
C TYR A 334 -0.47 12.49 27.60
N LYS A 335 -1.50 13.30 27.37
CA LYS A 335 -2.42 13.79 28.41
C LYS A 335 -3.38 12.72 28.93
N ASN A 336 -3.80 11.77 28.10
CA ASN A 336 -4.84 10.79 28.43
C ASN A 336 -4.27 9.40 28.76
N GLY A 337 -4.99 8.66 29.61
CA GLY A 337 -4.64 7.29 30.00
C GLY A 337 -3.46 7.20 30.97
N GLU A 338 -3.11 5.99 31.39
CA GLU A 338 -1.99 5.76 32.31
C GLU A 338 -0.64 6.19 31.69
N TRP A 339 0.25 6.72 32.52
CA TRP A 339 1.63 6.99 32.11
C TRP A 339 2.47 5.71 32.16
N THR A 340 2.66 5.07 31.01
CA THR A 340 3.43 3.83 30.91
C THR A 340 4.93 4.08 30.71
N HIS A 341 5.74 3.05 30.93
CA HIS A 341 7.18 3.10 30.59
C HIS A 341 7.39 3.38 29.09
N SER A 342 6.56 2.83 28.21
CA SER A 342 6.63 3.09 26.76
C SER A 342 6.41 4.59 26.42
N LYS A 343 5.52 5.29 27.13
CA LYS A 343 5.38 6.76 26.98
C LYS A 343 6.66 7.51 27.39
N THR A 344 7.32 7.06 28.44
CA THR A 344 8.62 7.61 28.87
C THR A 344 9.70 7.37 27.81
N GLU A 345 9.81 6.15 27.28
CA GLU A 345 10.74 5.84 26.20
C GLU A 345 10.49 6.73 24.98
N ARG A 346 9.23 6.86 24.56
CA ARG A 346 8.84 7.70 23.42
C ARG A 346 9.23 9.15 23.62
N ALA A 347 8.83 9.76 24.74
CA ALA A 347 9.10 11.17 25.01
C ALA A 347 10.61 11.48 25.03
N VAL A 348 11.41 10.63 25.66
CA VAL A 348 12.87 10.85 25.76
C VAL A 348 13.57 10.64 24.41
N ILE A 349 13.19 9.62 23.65
CA ILE A 349 13.77 9.35 22.32
C ILE A 349 13.42 10.47 21.34
N ASP A 350 12.16 10.88 21.31
CA ASP A 350 11.69 11.98 20.45
C ASP A 350 12.35 13.32 20.85
N LEU A 351 12.57 13.58 22.14
CA LEU A 351 13.32 14.75 22.60
C LEU A 351 14.75 14.74 22.04
N CYS A 352 15.48 13.63 22.15
CA CYS A 352 16.86 13.53 21.63
C CYS A 352 16.92 13.89 20.14
N GLN A 353 15.93 13.45 19.35
CA GLN A 353 15.80 13.77 17.94
C GLN A 353 15.44 15.24 17.71
N LYS A 354 14.46 15.76 18.44
CA LYS A 354 13.95 17.13 18.31
C LYS A 354 15.02 18.19 18.56
N ILE A 355 15.83 18.03 19.62
CA ILE A 355 16.91 18.98 19.95
C ILE A 355 18.28 18.55 19.42
N ASN A 356 18.34 17.44 18.67
CA ASN A 356 19.55 16.87 18.08
C ASN A 356 20.70 16.73 19.09
N LYS A 357 20.40 16.11 20.24
CA LYS A 357 21.32 15.98 21.38
C LYS A 357 21.41 14.54 21.83
N TYR A 358 22.63 14.09 22.13
CA TYR A 358 22.83 12.71 22.59
C TYR A 358 22.21 12.50 23.98
N GLY A 359 21.66 11.31 24.24
CA GLY A 359 20.97 10.97 25.50
C GLY A 359 21.81 11.29 26.74
N HIS A 360 23.10 10.93 26.75
CA HIS A 360 24.02 11.22 27.85
C HIS A 360 24.38 12.71 28.01
N HIS A 361 23.94 13.58 27.10
CA HIS A 361 24.06 15.03 27.20
C HIS A 361 22.73 15.73 27.55
N ILE A 362 21.59 15.02 27.51
CA ILE A 362 20.29 15.59 27.89
C ILE A 362 20.34 16.04 29.35
N THR A 363 19.95 17.29 29.61
CA THR A 363 19.90 17.87 30.95
C THR A 363 18.50 17.84 31.53
N MET A 364 18.38 18.09 32.84
CA MET A 364 17.08 18.28 33.48
C MET A 364 16.32 19.49 32.93
N ASP A 365 17.02 20.53 32.46
CA ASP A 365 16.38 21.71 31.88
C ASP A 365 15.80 21.38 30.50
N ASP A 366 16.51 20.57 29.70
CA ASP A 366 16.00 20.06 28.42
C ASP A 366 14.68 19.27 28.64
N LEU A 367 14.67 18.37 29.64
CA LEU A 367 13.50 17.55 29.97
C LEU A 367 12.32 18.37 30.49
N LYS A 368 12.58 19.44 31.24
CA LYS A 368 11.53 20.34 31.76
C LYS A 368 10.99 21.29 30.69
N ALA A 369 11.82 21.67 29.71
CA ALA A 369 11.45 22.58 28.64
C ALA A 369 10.56 21.92 27.59
N ASP A 370 10.66 20.60 27.40
CA ASP A 370 9.81 19.88 26.47
C ASP A 370 8.42 19.56 27.06
N PRO A 371 7.33 19.80 26.30
CA PRO A 371 5.97 19.65 26.79
C PRO A 371 5.60 18.21 27.16
N TYR A 372 6.31 17.19 26.68
CA TYR A 372 5.98 15.80 26.91
C TYR A 372 6.88 15.19 28.00
N THR A 373 8.19 15.41 27.94
CA THR A 373 9.08 14.88 29.00
C THR A 373 8.85 15.54 30.35
N SER A 374 8.36 16.79 30.39
CA SER A 374 7.97 17.46 31.63
C SER A 374 6.79 16.81 32.35
N GLN A 375 6.00 15.98 31.64
CA GLN A 375 4.86 15.24 32.20
C GLN A 375 5.26 13.87 32.78
N ILE A 376 6.52 13.44 32.63
CA ILE A 376 6.99 12.15 33.15
C ILE A 376 6.85 12.13 34.69
N PRO A 377 6.12 11.15 35.26
CA PRO A 377 6.03 10.98 36.71
C PRO A 377 7.40 10.75 37.33
N ASN A 378 7.68 11.42 38.45
CA ASN A 378 8.96 11.34 39.17
C ASN A 378 10.20 11.66 38.30
N LEU A 379 10.06 12.57 37.31
CA LEU A 379 11.15 13.02 36.46
C LEU A 379 12.39 13.43 37.27
N ASN A 380 13.52 12.76 37.00
CA ASN A 380 14.78 12.99 37.71
C ASN A 380 16.00 12.71 36.80
N ALA A 381 17.21 12.95 37.32
CA ALA A 381 18.45 12.80 36.54
C ALA A 381 18.69 11.37 36.00
N GLY A 382 18.06 10.36 36.59
CA GLY A 382 18.12 8.96 36.14
C GLY A 382 17.13 8.60 35.03
N THR A 383 16.15 9.47 34.70
CA THR A 383 15.09 9.14 33.73
C THR A 383 15.65 8.77 32.35
N VAL A 384 16.64 9.51 31.84
CA VAL A 384 17.25 9.21 30.55
C VAL A 384 18.04 7.90 30.61
N GLN A 385 18.73 7.63 31.73
CA GLN A 385 19.46 6.38 31.94
C GLN A 385 18.53 5.16 31.94
N LEU A 386 17.33 5.28 32.53
CA LEU A 386 16.32 4.22 32.49
C LEU A 386 15.90 3.86 31.06
N VAL A 387 15.73 4.87 30.20
CA VAL A 387 15.41 4.66 28.78
C VAL A 387 16.58 4.04 28.03
N ILE A 388 17.81 4.52 28.28
CA ILE A 388 19.06 3.93 27.73
C ILE A 388 19.15 2.44 28.09
N ASP A 389 18.95 2.09 29.36
CA ASP A 389 19.06 0.71 29.85
C ASP A 389 17.96 -0.18 29.27
N SER A 390 16.74 0.37 29.09
CA SER A 390 15.65 -0.33 28.44
C SER A 390 15.96 -0.67 26.97
N ILE A 391 16.44 0.31 26.19
CA ILE A 391 16.83 0.08 24.79
C ILE A 391 18.01 -0.89 24.68
N LYS A 392 18.99 -0.84 25.60
CA LYS A 392 20.07 -1.83 25.65
C LYS A 392 19.54 -3.25 25.87
N LYS A 393 18.57 -3.45 26.77
CA LYS A 393 17.92 -4.76 26.97
C LYS A 393 17.20 -5.24 25.72
N LYS A 394 16.51 -4.36 24.99
CA LYS A 394 15.87 -4.71 23.70
C LYS A 394 16.91 -5.15 22.66
N LEU A 395 18.07 -4.50 22.62
CA LEU A 395 19.20 -4.87 21.76
C LEU A 395 19.80 -6.23 22.16
N GLU A 396 20.02 -6.46 23.45
CA GLU A 396 20.48 -7.75 23.99
C GLU A 396 19.51 -8.89 23.64
N LYS A 397 18.21 -8.65 23.79
CA LYS A 397 17.16 -9.60 23.42
C LYS A 397 17.22 -9.93 21.92
N GLY A 398 17.31 -8.93 21.05
CA GLY A 398 17.40 -9.14 19.61
C GLY A 398 18.73 -9.78 19.16
N MET A 399 19.78 -9.75 19.98
CA MET A 399 21.05 -10.46 19.72
C MET A 399 21.04 -11.93 20.17
N LYS A 400 20.06 -12.36 20.98
CA LYS A 400 19.99 -13.74 21.45
C LYS A 400 19.74 -14.69 20.26
N PRO A 401 20.48 -15.81 20.15
CA PRO A 401 20.22 -16.80 19.12
C PRO A 401 18.99 -17.64 19.46
N ASP A 402 18.21 -17.98 18.44
CA ASP A 402 17.19 -19.03 18.52
C ASP A 402 17.82 -20.37 18.13
N THR A 403 17.58 -21.41 18.92
CA THR A 403 18.17 -22.75 18.73
C THR A 403 17.18 -23.82 19.16
N ASN A 404 17.10 -24.92 18.41
CA ASN A 404 16.14 -26.02 18.64
C ASN A 404 14.69 -25.56 18.48
N GLU A 405 14.43 -24.66 17.52
CA GLU A 405 13.11 -24.11 17.25
C GLU A 405 12.56 -24.63 15.92
N VAL A 406 11.22 -24.74 15.82
CA VAL A 406 10.52 -24.87 14.55
C VAL A 406 9.92 -23.51 14.20
N ILE A 407 10.42 -22.89 13.14
CA ILE A 407 10.18 -21.48 12.85
C ILE A 407 9.38 -21.38 11.56
N TYR A 408 8.21 -20.72 11.62
CA TYR A 408 7.34 -20.51 10.48
C TYR A 408 7.21 -19.02 10.17
N HIS A 409 7.97 -18.56 9.17
CA HIS A 409 7.91 -17.18 8.72
C HIS A 409 6.78 -16.99 7.71
N THR A 410 5.96 -15.96 7.92
CA THR A 410 4.86 -15.62 6.99
C THR A 410 5.09 -14.25 6.34
N GLY A 411 4.82 -14.20 5.04
CA GLY A 411 4.85 -12.99 4.21
C GLY A 411 3.51 -12.84 3.48
N PRO A 412 2.77 -11.73 3.67
CA PRO A 412 1.63 -11.42 2.82
C PRO A 412 1.99 -11.43 1.34
N HIS A 413 3.14 -10.84 1.01
CA HIS A 413 3.80 -10.87 -0.29
C HIS A 413 5.17 -11.55 -0.19
N HIS A 414 5.76 -11.88 -1.35
CA HIS A 414 6.99 -12.67 -1.43
C HIS A 414 8.17 -11.90 -0.80
N ASP A 415 8.26 -10.59 -1.05
CA ASP A 415 9.36 -9.74 -0.57
C ASP A 415 9.22 -9.29 0.90
N ASP A 416 8.07 -9.49 1.55
CA ASP A 416 7.81 -8.94 2.89
C ASP A 416 8.76 -9.47 3.97
N ILE A 417 9.06 -10.77 3.97
CA ILE A 417 9.96 -11.37 4.97
C ILE A 417 11.39 -10.87 4.75
N MET A 418 11.85 -10.84 3.49
CA MET A 418 13.19 -10.33 3.15
C MET A 418 13.33 -8.85 3.56
N LEU A 419 12.39 -8.02 3.14
CA LEU A 419 12.45 -6.57 3.33
C LEU A 419 12.12 -6.16 4.77
N GLY A 420 11.42 -6.99 5.54
CA GLY A 420 11.06 -6.71 6.93
C GLY A 420 12.08 -7.20 7.95
N ILE A 421 12.54 -8.45 7.84
CA ILE A 421 13.25 -9.15 8.93
C ILE A 421 14.43 -10.03 8.52
N MET A 422 14.91 -10.00 7.28
CA MET A 422 15.99 -10.90 6.83
C MET A 422 17.23 -10.95 7.74
N PRO A 423 17.72 -9.85 8.36
CA PRO A 423 18.85 -9.92 9.30
C PRO A 423 18.61 -10.85 10.49
N TYR A 424 17.36 -10.96 10.94
CA TYR A 424 16.93 -11.89 11.99
C TYR A 424 16.82 -13.32 11.46
N THR A 425 16.10 -13.52 10.34
CA THR A 425 15.90 -14.87 9.76
C THR A 425 17.22 -15.50 9.32
N ASN A 426 18.16 -14.72 8.77
CA ASN A 426 19.50 -15.20 8.39
C ASN A 426 20.30 -15.75 9.56
N ARG A 427 20.11 -15.22 10.77
CA ARG A 427 20.75 -15.76 11.97
C ARG A 427 20.09 -17.06 12.41
N GLN A 428 18.76 -17.16 12.29
CA GLN A 428 18.02 -18.37 12.64
C GLN A 428 18.37 -19.54 11.72
N MET A 429 18.51 -19.29 10.41
CA MET A 429 18.91 -20.30 9.41
C MET A 429 20.35 -20.81 9.58
N ARG A 430 21.23 -20.05 10.26
CA ARG A 430 22.61 -20.48 10.55
C ARG A 430 22.70 -21.51 11.69
N SER A 431 21.65 -21.66 12.48
CA SER A 431 21.60 -22.68 13.52
C SER A 431 21.08 -23.99 12.94
N ALA A 432 21.96 -24.99 12.83
CA ALA A 432 21.59 -26.32 12.32
C ALA A 432 20.57 -27.08 13.18
N THR A 433 20.27 -26.59 14.38
CA THR A 433 19.24 -27.15 15.26
C THR A 433 17.83 -26.63 14.98
N ASN A 434 17.69 -25.60 14.13
CA ASN A 434 16.38 -25.04 13.78
C ASN A 434 15.82 -25.72 12.53
N ASP A 435 14.50 -25.91 12.51
CA ASP A 435 13.74 -26.26 11.30
C ASP A 435 12.98 -25.01 10.84
N VAL A 436 13.41 -24.42 9.72
CA VAL A 436 12.91 -23.11 9.26
C VAL A 436 12.06 -23.29 8.01
N HIS A 437 10.88 -22.67 8.05
CA HIS A 437 9.89 -22.66 6.98
C HIS A 437 9.53 -21.22 6.62
N PHE A 438 9.28 -21.00 5.33
CA PHE A 438 8.81 -19.73 4.79
C PHE A 438 7.47 -19.96 4.09
N SER A 439 6.51 -19.08 4.32
CA SER A 439 5.18 -19.19 3.74
C SER A 439 4.74 -17.86 3.16
N VAL A 440 4.48 -17.86 1.86
CA VAL A 440 3.93 -16.73 1.13
C VAL A 440 2.46 -16.98 0.86
N LEU A 441 1.65 -15.97 1.18
CA LEU A 441 0.21 -16.12 1.26
C LEU A 441 -0.52 -15.66 -0.02
N THR A 442 0.15 -14.86 -0.85
CA THR A 442 -0.32 -14.45 -2.17
C THR A 442 0.33 -15.28 -3.28
N SER A 443 -0.30 -15.35 -4.45
CA SER A 443 0.36 -15.82 -5.68
C SER A 443 1.24 -14.73 -6.31
N GLY A 444 1.02 -13.45 -5.99
CA GLY A 444 1.84 -12.34 -6.48
C GLY A 444 1.77 -12.09 -7.99
N PHE A 445 0.80 -12.68 -8.70
CA PHE A 445 0.73 -12.61 -10.17
C PHE A 445 0.66 -11.16 -10.71
N THR A 446 0.09 -10.24 -9.92
CA THR A 446 -0.01 -8.82 -10.26
C THR A 446 1.34 -8.13 -10.33
N ALA A 447 2.35 -8.64 -9.62
CA ALA A 447 3.70 -8.09 -9.61
C ALA A 447 4.54 -8.48 -10.85
N VAL A 448 4.01 -9.33 -11.74
CA VAL A 448 4.69 -9.77 -12.97
C VAL A 448 4.04 -9.11 -14.18
N THR A 449 4.78 -8.20 -14.83
CA THR A 449 4.29 -7.46 -16.00
C THR A 449 4.18 -8.36 -17.23
N ASN A 450 3.30 -7.99 -18.17
CA ASN A 450 3.18 -8.69 -19.45
C ASN A 450 4.50 -8.69 -20.21
N GLY A 451 5.19 -7.54 -20.23
CA GLY A 451 6.50 -7.39 -20.89
C GLY A 451 7.56 -8.33 -20.35
N PHE A 452 7.63 -8.52 -19.02
CA PHE A 452 8.55 -9.49 -18.43
C PHE A 452 8.26 -10.91 -18.90
N VAL A 453 6.99 -11.35 -18.87
CA VAL A 453 6.59 -12.69 -19.32
C VAL A 453 6.91 -12.89 -20.80
N ILE A 454 6.55 -11.93 -21.66
CA ILE A 454 6.84 -12.01 -23.10
C ILE A 454 8.35 -12.18 -23.34
N GLY A 455 9.20 -11.43 -22.63
CA GLY A 455 10.65 -11.58 -22.71
C GLY A 455 11.13 -12.98 -22.34
N VAL A 456 10.65 -13.53 -21.22
CA VAL A 456 11.00 -14.88 -20.76
C VAL A 456 10.51 -15.96 -21.74
N LEU A 457 9.32 -15.80 -22.32
CA LEU A 457 8.76 -16.75 -23.29
C LEU A 457 9.54 -16.76 -24.61
N LYS A 458 9.97 -15.58 -25.09
CA LYS A 458 10.86 -15.47 -26.26
C LYS A 458 12.20 -16.15 -26.00
N GLU A 459 12.79 -15.97 -24.82
CA GLU A 459 14.00 -16.70 -24.42
C GLU A 459 13.77 -18.22 -24.33
N CYS A 460 12.61 -18.67 -23.84
CA CYS A 460 12.27 -20.09 -23.85
C CYS A 460 12.32 -20.66 -25.27
N GLN A 461 11.70 -19.98 -26.25
CA GLN A 461 11.75 -20.40 -27.65
C GLN A 461 13.18 -20.47 -28.18
N GLU A 462 14.01 -19.47 -27.87
CA GLU A 462 15.42 -19.45 -28.27
C GLU A 462 16.22 -20.64 -27.70
N PHE A 463 16.08 -20.92 -26.40
CA PHE A 463 16.78 -22.05 -25.78
C PHE A 463 16.27 -23.41 -26.29
N ILE A 464 14.96 -23.52 -26.56
CA ILE A 464 14.37 -24.72 -27.18
C ILE A 464 14.97 -24.94 -28.56
N ALA A 465 15.03 -23.89 -29.39
CA ALA A 465 15.58 -23.95 -30.75
C ALA A 465 17.07 -24.33 -30.77
N LYS A 466 17.84 -23.87 -29.77
CA LYS A 466 19.27 -24.22 -29.60
C LYS A 466 19.49 -25.63 -29.01
N GLY A 467 18.44 -26.34 -28.62
CA GLY A 467 18.56 -27.65 -27.95
C GLY A 467 19.13 -27.57 -26.52
N GLU A 468 19.04 -26.40 -25.89
CA GLU A 468 19.59 -26.16 -24.55
C GLU A 468 18.63 -26.53 -23.40
N ILE A 469 17.37 -26.85 -23.73
CA ILE A 469 16.37 -27.37 -22.79
C ILE A 469 16.28 -28.90 -22.93
N GLN A 470 17.32 -29.63 -22.50
CA GLN A 470 17.40 -31.09 -22.72
C GLN A 470 16.30 -31.88 -22.00
N MET A 471 15.65 -31.30 -20.99
CA MET A 471 14.58 -31.97 -20.26
C MET A 471 13.36 -32.29 -21.12
N LEU A 472 13.18 -31.61 -22.25
CA LEU A 472 12.11 -31.89 -23.22
C LEU A 472 12.28 -33.24 -23.93
N GLU A 473 13.49 -33.79 -23.93
CA GLU A 473 13.82 -35.04 -24.61
C GLU A 473 13.66 -36.27 -23.67
N TYR A 474 13.32 -36.06 -22.39
CA TYR A 474 13.05 -37.16 -21.47
C TYR A 474 11.68 -37.76 -21.72
N ALA A 475 11.62 -39.09 -21.82
CA ALA A 475 10.40 -39.81 -22.18
C ALA A 475 9.20 -39.52 -21.26
N ASP A 476 9.45 -39.24 -19.97
CA ASP A 476 8.40 -38.99 -18.98
C ASP A 476 8.11 -37.49 -18.74
N PHE A 477 8.79 -36.57 -19.45
CA PHE A 477 8.72 -35.14 -19.14
C PHE A 477 7.31 -34.58 -19.18
N PHE A 478 6.58 -34.81 -20.28
CA PHE A 478 5.22 -34.31 -20.48
C PHE A 478 4.14 -35.09 -19.72
N GLU A 479 4.49 -36.18 -19.03
CA GLU A 479 3.55 -36.97 -18.23
C GLU A 479 3.66 -36.63 -16.74
N VAL A 480 4.85 -36.86 -16.16
CA VAL A 480 5.09 -36.69 -14.72
C VAL A 480 6.45 -36.07 -14.42
N GLY A 481 7.34 -35.98 -15.39
CA GLY A 481 8.70 -35.45 -15.22
C GLY A 481 8.71 -33.93 -15.02
N TYR A 482 7.76 -33.20 -15.61
CA TYR A 482 7.63 -31.75 -15.47
C TYR A 482 7.39 -31.32 -14.01
N SER A 483 6.65 -32.11 -13.24
CA SER A 483 6.33 -31.82 -11.83
C SER A 483 7.41 -32.24 -10.84
N LYS A 484 8.48 -32.89 -11.30
CA LYS A 484 9.61 -33.34 -10.48
C LYS A 484 10.79 -32.38 -10.61
N LYS A 485 11.75 -32.49 -9.67
CA LYS A 485 13.08 -31.82 -9.72
C LYS A 485 13.05 -30.29 -9.63
N TRP A 486 12.11 -29.73 -8.87
CA TRP A 486 12.04 -28.28 -8.63
C TRP A 486 13.31 -27.74 -7.96
N ASP A 487 13.87 -28.46 -6.96
CA ASP A 487 15.16 -28.13 -6.35
C ASP A 487 16.32 -28.12 -7.35
N LYS A 488 16.24 -28.92 -8.43
CA LYS A 488 17.28 -28.94 -9.47
C LYS A 488 17.29 -27.64 -10.26
N ASP A 489 16.12 -27.05 -10.53
CA ASP A 489 16.02 -25.79 -11.26
C ASP A 489 16.56 -24.63 -10.41
N VAL A 490 16.19 -24.60 -9.12
CA VAL A 490 16.75 -23.67 -8.13
C VAL A 490 18.27 -23.80 -8.06
N TYR A 491 18.78 -25.02 -7.89
CA TYR A 491 20.23 -25.26 -7.80
C TYR A 491 20.97 -24.89 -9.11
N HIS A 492 20.38 -25.17 -10.28
CA HIS A 492 20.95 -24.79 -11.57
C HIS A 492 21.04 -23.27 -11.73
N PHE A 493 20.00 -22.55 -11.32
CA PHE A 493 19.97 -21.09 -11.33
C PHE A 493 21.03 -20.52 -10.38
N LEU A 494 21.06 -20.94 -9.12
CA LEU A 494 21.99 -20.42 -8.12
C LEU A 494 23.46 -20.76 -8.42
N ASN A 495 23.75 -21.93 -9.01
CA ASN A 495 25.10 -22.21 -9.52
C ASN A 495 25.50 -21.25 -10.64
N SER A 496 24.55 -20.84 -11.48
CA SER A 496 24.80 -19.86 -12.53
C SER A 496 25.00 -18.45 -11.97
N VAL A 497 24.30 -18.08 -10.90
CA VAL A 497 24.58 -16.87 -10.11
C VAL A 497 26.02 -16.91 -9.59
N ALA A 498 26.40 -17.99 -8.90
CA ALA A 498 27.76 -18.16 -8.37
C ALA A 498 28.85 -18.13 -9.45
N ALA A 499 28.57 -18.73 -10.62
CA ALA A 499 29.47 -18.74 -11.76
C ALA A 499 29.46 -17.42 -12.58
N ARG A 500 28.64 -16.43 -12.21
CA ARG A 500 28.40 -15.19 -12.97
C ARG A 500 27.99 -15.46 -14.43
N ASN A 501 27.27 -16.55 -14.65
CA ASN A 501 26.82 -16.99 -15.97
C ASN A 501 25.38 -16.51 -16.20
N GLN A 502 25.23 -15.34 -16.83
CA GLN A 502 23.91 -14.78 -17.13
C GLN A 502 23.08 -15.69 -18.04
N ASN A 503 23.68 -16.31 -19.06
CA ASN A 503 22.97 -17.24 -19.93
C ASN A 503 22.44 -18.46 -19.16
N GLY A 504 23.24 -18.99 -18.23
CA GLY A 504 22.84 -20.09 -17.34
C GLY A 504 21.70 -19.71 -16.39
N LYS A 505 21.72 -18.49 -15.84
CA LYS A 505 20.61 -17.97 -15.01
C LYS A 505 19.31 -17.91 -15.81
N ARG A 506 19.34 -17.29 -16.98
CA ARG A 506 18.16 -17.16 -17.87
C ARG A 506 17.62 -18.52 -18.28
N ARG A 507 18.52 -19.47 -18.59
CA ARG A 507 18.14 -20.86 -18.87
C ARG A 507 17.49 -21.56 -17.67
N GLY A 508 17.98 -21.35 -16.45
CA GLY A 508 17.35 -21.86 -15.23
C GLY A 508 15.94 -21.33 -15.01
N LEU A 509 15.71 -20.03 -15.26
CA LEU A 509 14.36 -19.45 -15.28
C LEU A 509 13.48 -20.11 -16.36
N CYS A 510 14.00 -20.29 -17.56
CA CYS A 510 13.27 -20.94 -18.66
C CYS A 510 12.89 -22.39 -18.31
N HIS A 511 13.74 -23.15 -17.60
CA HIS A 511 13.37 -24.48 -17.13
C HIS A 511 12.11 -24.42 -16.27
N ARG A 512 12.07 -23.52 -15.28
CA ARG A 512 10.91 -23.39 -14.41
C ARG A 512 9.67 -22.95 -15.17
N VAL A 513 9.78 -21.94 -16.03
CA VAL A 513 8.65 -21.42 -16.83
C VAL A 513 8.08 -22.49 -17.74
N ILE A 514 8.93 -23.29 -18.40
CA ILE A 514 8.46 -24.41 -19.24
C ILE A 514 7.67 -25.43 -18.42
N ARG A 515 8.14 -25.81 -17.22
CA ARG A 515 7.38 -26.70 -16.32
C ARG A 515 6.04 -26.09 -15.94
N SER A 516 6.01 -24.79 -15.61
CA SER A 516 4.78 -24.05 -15.30
C SER A 516 3.79 -24.06 -16.47
N ILE A 517 4.28 -23.91 -17.70
CA ILE A 517 3.45 -23.99 -18.91
C ILE A 517 2.88 -25.39 -19.10
N VAL A 518 3.73 -26.42 -19.00
CA VAL A 518 3.29 -27.82 -19.14
C VAL A 518 2.21 -28.16 -18.10
N GLU A 519 2.41 -27.74 -16.85
CA GLU A 519 1.43 -27.96 -15.80
C GLU A 519 0.10 -27.24 -16.05
N THR A 520 0.17 -25.98 -16.49
CA THR A 520 -0.99 -25.08 -16.60
C THR A 520 -1.83 -25.40 -17.82
N TRP A 521 -1.21 -25.57 -18.99
CA TRP A 521 -1.91 -25.85 -20.25
C TRP A 521 -1.98 -27.35 -20.60
N LYS A 522 -1.52 -28.24 -19.71
CA LYS A 522 -1.53 -29.71 -19.92
C LYS A 522 -0.84 -30.10 -21.22
N VAL A 523 0.31 -29.48 -21.48
CA VAL A 523 1.10 -29.72 -22.68
C VAL A 523 1.61 -31.15 -22.72
N ASN A 524 1.50 -31.80 -23.88
CA ASN A 524 1.78 -33.24 -24.06
C ASN A 524 2.93 -33.53 -25.05
N SER A 525 3.49 -32.50 -25.69
CA SER A 525 4.55 -32.64 -26.68
C SER A 525 5.34 -31.32 -26.83
N LYS A 526 6.50 -31.40 -27.49
CA LYS A 526 7.35 -30.24 -27.76
C LYS A 526 6.72 -29.28 -28.78
N GLU A 527 5.98 -29.81 -29.74
CA GLU A 527 5.22 -29.06 -30.73
C GLU A 527 4.12 -28.26 -30.04
N HIS A 528 3.30 -28.92 -29.22
CA HIS A 528 2.25 -28.28 -28.43
C HIS A 528 2.83 -27.23 -27.45
N LEU A 529 4.01 -27.46 -26.87
CA LEU A 529 4.68 -26.45 -26.04
C LEU A 529 4.95 -25.15 -26.81
N ASN A 530 5.49 -25.25 -28.03
CA ASN A 530 5.79 -24.08 -28.85
C ASN A 530 4.51 -23.35 -29.28
N GLU A 531 3.43 -24.08 -29.58
CA GLU A 531 2.12 -23.51 -29.89
C GLU A 531 1.56 -22.72 -28.70
N VAL A 532 1.61 -23.28 -27.50
CA VAL A 532 1.16 -22.60 -26.27
C VAL A 532 2.01 -21.36 -25.99
N ILE A 533 3.33 -21.44 -26.13
CA ILE A 533 4.21 -20.27 -25.95
C ILE A 533 3.83 -19.15 -26.93
N ALA A 534 3.65 -19.48 -28.22
CA ALA A 534 3.26 -18.50 -29.23
C ALA A 534 1.87 -17.91 -28.96
N PHE A 535 0.91 -18.73 -28.54
CA PHE A 535 -0.42 -18.29 -28.14
C PHE A 535 -0.36 -17.31 -26.97
N VAL A 536 0.38 -17.64 -25.90
CA VAL A 536 0.47 -16.77 -24.71
C VAL A 536 1.17 -15.45 -25.03
N ILE A 537 2.21 -15.46 -25.88
CA ILE A 537 2.84 -14.21 -26.35
C ILE A 537 1.80 -13.34 -27.07
N SER A 538 1.05 -13.93 -28.02
CA SER A 538 0.04 -13.20 -28.78
C SER A 538 -1.09 -12.66 -27.91
N ASP A 539 -1.56 -13.43 -26.92
CA ASP A 539 -2.59 -13.02 -25.96
C ASP A 539 -2.12 -11.81 -25.15
N LEU A 540 -0.90 -11.88 -24.60
CA LEU A 540 -0.30 -10.79 -23.82
C LEU A 540 -0.04 -9.54 -24.66
N GLU A 541 0.46 -9.67 -25.89
CA GLU A 541 0.70 -8.55 -26.81
C GLU A 541 -0.61 -7.87 -27.26
N SER A 542 -1.73 -8.61 -27.26
CA SER A 542 -3.06 -8.06 -27.59
C SER A 542 -3.80 -7.43 -26.40
N SER A 543 -3.30 -7.65 -25.17
CA SER A 543 -3.89 -7.09 -23.96
C SER A 543 -3.42 -5.65 -23.72
N TYR A 544 -4.30 -4.80 -23.17
CA TYR A 544 -3.92 -3.44 -22.79
C TYR A 544 -3.22 -3.42 -21.42
N ASP A 545 -2.41 -2.38 -21.20
CA ASP A 545 -1.68 -2.18 -19.95
C ASP A 545 -2.61 -2.09 -18.73
N GLY A 546 -2.27 -2.85 -17.68
CA GLY A 546 -3.11 -3.00 -16.48
C GLY A 546 -4.31 -3.94 -16.65
N GLY A 547 -4.57 -4.45 -17.87
CA GLY A 547 -5.64 -5.40 -18.16
C GLY A 547 -5.56 -6.71 -17.36
N LYS A 548 -6.73 -7.28 -17.02
CA LYS A 548 -6.81 -8.59 -16.38
C LYS A 548 -6.47 -9.71 -17.37
N ASN A 549 -5.43 -10.48 -17.10
CA ASN A 549 -5.08 -11.65 -17.92
C ASN A 549 -5.98 -12.87 -17.60
N SER A 550 -5.97 -13.87 -18.48
CA SER A 550 -6.65 -15.15 -18.26
C SER A 550 -6.17 -15.86 -16.98
N PRO A 551 -7.01 -16.70 -16.33
CA PRO A 551 -6.62 -17.45 -15.13
C PRO A 551 -5.35 -18.29 -15.30
N GLU A 552 -5.15 -18.87 -16.49
CA GLU A 552 -3.97 -19.65 -16.84
C GLU A 552 -2.70 -18.78 -16.85
N VAL A 553 -2.77 -17.59 -17.46
CA VAL A 553 -1.65 -16.64 -17.46
C VAL A 553 -1.38 -16.11 -16.04
N GLN A 554 -2.42 -15.80 -15.26
CA GLN A 554 -2.26 -15.40 -13.86
C GLN A 554 -1.58 -16.51 -13.04
N LYS A 555 -1.97 -17.78 -13.22
CA LYS A 555 -1.33 -18.93 -12.58
C LYS A 555 0.15 -19.02 -12.94
N MET A 556 0.50 -18.90 -14.22
CA MET A 556 1.89 -18.93 -14.67
C MET A 556 2.72 -17.77 -14.09
N LYS A 557 2.18 -16.55 -14.09
CA LYS A 557 2.79 -15.38 -13.45
C LYS A 557 3.03 -15.61 -11.96
N GLY A 558 2.06 -16.21 -11.27
CA GLY A 558 2.22 -16.60 -9.87
C GLY A 558 3.35 -17.61 -9.69
N MET A 559 3.43 -18.65 -10.52
CA MET A 559 4.51 -19.65 -10.46
C MET A 559 5.91 -19.07 -10.75
N ILE A 560 6.00 -17.97 -11.48
CA ILE A 560 7.25 -17.21 -11.62
C ILE A 560 7.63 -16.59 -10.28
N ARG A 561 6.71 -15.90 -9.60
CA ARG A 561 6.97 -15.30 -8.28
C ARG A 561 7.32 -16.34 -7.22
N GLU A 562 6.64 -17.49 -7.24
CA GLU A 562 6.94 -18.62 -6.36
C GLU A 562 8.38 -19.11 -6.55
N PHE A 563 8.85 -19.18 -7.79
CA PHE A 563 10.23 -19.52 -8.08
C PHE A 563 11.22 -18.47 -7.58
N GLU A 564 10.91 -17.18 -7.72
CA GLU A 564 11.76 -16.11 -7.19
C GLU A 564 11.90 -16.19 -5.67
N GLU A 565 10.83 -16.51 -4.96
CA GLU A 565 10.86 -16.74 -3.51
C GLU A 565 11.63 -18.01 -3.13
N GLU A 566 11.48 -19.08 -3.91
CA GLU A 566 12.28 -20.28 -3.73
C GLU A 566 13.78 -20.00 -3.89
N LEU A 567 14.15 -19.18 -4.89
CA LEU A 567 15.52 -18.74 -5.08
C LEU A 567 16.04 -17.96 -3.88
N VAL A 568 15.25 -17.05 -3.31
CA VAL A 568 15.64 -16.28 -2.13
C VAL A 568 16.04 -17.19 -0.97
N TRP A 569 15.17 -18.09 -0.53
CA TRP A 569 15.49 -18.87 0.67
C TRP A 569 16.49 -19.99 0.38
N ALA A 570 16.55 -20.47 -0.85
CA ALA A 570 17.60 -21.38 -1.27
C ALA A 570 19.00 -20.73 -1.31
N HIS A 571 19.13 -19.40 -1.45
CA HIS A 571 20.41 -18.71 -1.22
C HIS A 571 20.98 -19.02 0.17
N PHE A 572 20.11 -19.31 1.14
CA PHE A 572 20.46 -19.58 2.53
C PHE A 572 20.39 -21.07 2.89
N GLY A 573 20.20 -21.94 1.91
CA GLY A 573 20.20 -23.40 2.09
C GLY A 573 18.84 -24.00 2.48
N THR A 574 17.76 -23.22 2.45
CA THR A 574 16.40 -23.74 2.69
C THR A 574 15.95 -24.59 1.50
N PRO A 575 15.51 -25.84 1.71
CA PRO A 575 15.03 -26.69 0.63
C PRO A 575 13.65 -26.23 0.15
N VAL A 576 13.30 -26.47 -1.12
CA VAL A 576 12.02 -26.00 -1.70
C VAL A 576 10.81 -26.53 -0.93
N LYS A 577 10.88 -27.75 -0.39
CA LYS A 577 9.81 -28.34 0.45
C LYS A 577 9.51 -27.57 1.74
N ASN A 578 10.40 -26.66 2.16
CA ASN A 578 10.21 -25.81 3.34
C ASN A 578 9.70 -24.40 2.96
N ILE A 579 9.41 -24.16 1.67
CA ILE A 579 8.93 -22.90 1.12
C ILE A 579 7.51 -23.16 0.61
N HIS A 580 6.52 -22.52 1.24
CA HIS A 580 5.10 -22.80 1.06
C HIS A 580 4.42 -21.65 0.33
N HIS A 581 3.62 -21.99 -0.69
CA HIS A 581 2.89 -21.01 -1.50
C HIS A 581 1.40 -21.26 -1.34
N LEU A 582 0.75 -20.57 -0.39
CA LEU A 582 -0.62 -20.92 0.03
C LEU A 582 -1.72 -20.35 -0.88
N ARG A 583 -1.44 -19.29 -1.65
CA ARG A 583 -2.38 -18.67 -2.61
C ARG A 583 -3.78 -18.44 -1.99
N LEU A 584 -3.85 -17.74 -0.87
CA LEU A 584 -5.11 -17.50 -0.16
C LEU A 584 -6.16 -16.88 -1.10
N GLY A 585 -7.40 -17.35 -1.00
CA GLY A 585 -8.45 -17.13 -2.00
C GLY A 585 -9.01 -15.71 -2.07
N PHE A 586 -8.74 -14.85 -1.08
CA PHE A 586 -9.10 -13.43 -1.17
C PHE A 586 -8.20 -12.63 -2.15
N TYR A 587 -7.05 -13.16 -2.57
CA TYR A 587 -6.17 -12.52 -3.56
C TYR A 587 -6.70 -12.74 -5.00
N LYS A 588 -7.71 -11.95 -5.42
CA LYS A 588 -8.35 -12.07 -6.75
C LYS A 588 -7.93 -11.02 -7.79
N GLY A 589 -7.12 -10.03 -7.41
CA GLY A 589 -6.76 -8.91 -8.30
C GLY A 589 -7.92 -7.97 -8.62
N ASP A 590 -8.98 -7.99 -7.81
CA ASP A 590 -10.10 -7.06 -7.88
C ASP A 590 -9.76 -5.73 -7.18
N VAL A 591 -10.46 -4.66 -7.60
CA VAL A 591 -10.32 -3.32 -6.98
C VAL A 591 -10.68 -3.39 -5.48
N PHE A 592 -11.72 -4.15 -5.16
CA PHE A 592 -12.21 -4.42 -3.81
C PHE A 592 -11.99 -5.90 -3.50
N THR A 593 -11.14 -6.23 -2.53
CA THR A 593 -10.83 -7.63 -2.19
C THR A 593 -11.79 -8.18 -1.14
N GLU A 594 -12.06 -9.48 -1.13
CA GLU A 594 -12.97 -10.12 -0.19
C GLU A 594 -12.37 -10.23 1.22
N LEU A 595 -13.21 -10.35 2.25
CA LEU A 595 -12.77 -10.67 3.61
C LEU A 595 -12.30 -12.13 3.68
N PRO A 596 -11.32 -12.47 4.54
CA PRO A 596 -10.85 -13.84 4.69
C PRO A 596 -11.94 -14.74 5.27
N GLU A 597 -12.06 -15.96 4.75
CA GLU A 597 -13.04 -16.95 5.22
C GLU A 597 -12.35 -18.12 5.91
N LYS A 598 -13.05 -18.76 6.87
CA LYS A 598 -12.53 -19.89 7.64
C LYS A 598 -12.02 -21.04 6.76
N ASN A 599 -12.84 -21.53 5.84
CA ASN A 599 -12.48 -22.70 5.02
C ASN A 599 -11.52 -22.35 3.88
N ARG A 600 -11.61 -21.13 3.33
CA ARG A 600 -10.85 -20.71 2.16
C ARG A 600 -9.44 -20.24 2.51
N ASP A 601 -9.30 -19.50 3.60
CA ASP A 601 -8.06 -18.75 3.90
C ASP A 601 -7.42 -19.16 5.24
N MET A 602 -8.22 -19.43 6.27
CA MET A 602 -7.69 -19.82 7.60
C MET A 602 -7.27 -21.28 7.63
N LEU A 603 -8.07 -22.18 7.06
CA LEU A 603 -7.82 -23.63 7.09
C LEU A 603 -6.47 -24.02 6.47
N PRO A 604 -6.06 -23.50 5.29
CA PRO A 604 -4.72 -23.80 4.74
C PRO A 604 -3.57 -23.44 5.69
N VAL A 605 -3.69 -22.33 6.44
CA VAL A 605 -2.69 -21.92 7.43
C VAL A 605 -2.72 -22.84 8.65
N LEU A 606 -3.92 -23.21 9.12
CA LEU A 606 -4.10 -24.12 10.24
C LEU A 606 -3.53 -25.51 9.97
N GLU A 607 -3.70 -26.04 8.75
CA GLU A 607 -3.10 -27.34 8.37
C GLU A 607 -1.57 -27.32 8.43
N GLU A 608 -0.94 -26.20 8.06
CA GLU A 608 0.51 -26.02 8.21
C GLU A 608 0.92 -26.01 9.69
N PHE A 609 0.17 -25.35 10.57
CA PHE A 609 0.44 -25.35 12.00
C PHE A 609 0.29 -26.73 12.62
N ARG A 610 -0.77 -27.48 12.26
CA ARG A 610 -0.98 -28.87 12.69
C ARG A 610 0.17 -29.78 12.27
N ARG A 611 0.66 -29.61 11.03
CA ARG A 611 1.72 -30.43 10.44
C ARG A 611 3.09 -30.12 11.00
N LEU A 612 3.43 -28.84 11.16
CA LEU A 612 4.79 -28.39 11.52
C LEU A 612 4.98 -28.19 13.02
N LYS A 613 3.90 -27.86 13.75
CA LYS A 613 3.94 -27.50 15.17
C LYS A 613 4.99 -26.41 15.48
N PRO A 614 4.90 -25.23 14.84
CA PRO A 614 5.88 -24.17 15.02
C PRO A 614 5.96 -23.70 16.47
N THR A 615 7.17 -23.38 16.93
CA THR A 615 7.44 -22.74 18.22
C THR A 615 7.62 -21.22 18.08
N ILE A 616 7.91 -20.76 16.85
CA ILE A 616 7.95 -19.34 16.49
C ILE A 616 7.16 -19.13 15.20
N ILE A 617 6.23 -18.17 15.21
CA ILE A 617 5.56 -17.67 14.00
C ILE A 617 5.91 -16.20 13.83
N SER A 618 6.40 -15.80 12.66
CA SER A 618 6.56 -14.37 12.35
C SER A 618 5.53 -13.89 11.34
N LEU A 619 4.99 -12.69 11.52
CA LEU A 619 4.02 -12.09 10.60
C LEU A 619 4.19 -10.58 10.45
N ALA A 620 3.78 -10.06 9.29
CA ALA A 620 3.73 -8.64 9.03
C ALA A 620 2.56 -8.02 9.81
N MET A 621 2.85 -7.00 10.61
CA MET A 621 1.87 -6.27 11.39
C MET A 621 1.34 -5.08 10.60
N ASP A 622 0.03 -5.04 10.41
CA ASP A 622 -0.73 -3.89 9.88
C ASP A 622 -2.02 -3.73 10.72
N PRO A 623 -1.92 -3.13 11.92
CA PRO A 623 -3.03 -3.06 12.85
C PRO A 623 -4.16 -2.13 12.38
N GLU A 624 -3.99 -1.35 11.31
CA GLU A 624 -5.02 -0.41 10.87
C GLU A 624 -5.73 -0.81 9.57
N GLY A 625 -5.35 -1.95 8.96
CA GLY A 625 -5.79 -2.30 7.61
C GLY A 625 -5.42 -1.24 6.59
N SER A 626 -4.28 -0.60 6.80
CA SER A 626 -3.89 0.62 6.13
C SER A 626 -2.83 0.42 5.04
N GLY A 627 -2.25 -0.77 4.98
CA GLY A 627 -1.39 -1.20 3.88
C GLY A 627 -2.22 -1.53 2.65
N PRO A 628 -1.67 -2.29 1.68
CA PRO A 628 -2.54 -3.02 0.78
C PRO A 628 -3.43 -3.91 1.68
N ASP A 629 -4.73 -3.60 1.75
CA ASP A 629 -5.82 -4.25 2.52
C ASP A 629 -5.59 -5.73 2.89
N THR A 630 -4.94 -6.45 1.99
CA THR A 630 -4.32 -7.78 2.14
C THR A 630 -3.49 -8.05 3.42
N HIS A 631 -2.73 -7.10 3.99
CA HIS A 631 -1.87 -7.37 5.17
C HIS A 631 -2.70 -7.62 6.42
N TYR A 632 -3.71 -6.77 6.65
CA TYR A 632 -4.69 -6.98 7.70
C TYR A 632 -5.45 -8.29 7.51
N LYS A 633 -5.86 -8.62 6.28
CA LYS A 633 -6.56 -9.88 5.97
C LYS A 633 -5.70 -11.11 6.26
N VAL A 634 -4.42 -11.05 5.92
CA VAL A 634 -3.42 -12.07 6.30
C VAL A 634 -3.31 -12.18 7.81
N LEU A 635 -3.19 -11.06 8.52
CA LEU A 635 -3.10 -11.05 9.98
C LEU A 635 -4.32 -11.72 10.60
N GLN A 636 -5.53 -11.42 10.10
CA GLN A 636 -6.77 -12.06 10.54
C GLN A 636 -6.83 -13.55 10.21
N ALA A 637 -6.36 -13.96 9.02
CA ALA A 637 -6.30 -15.36 8.64
C ALA A 637 -5.37 -16.17 9.57
N ILE A 638 -4.19 -15.62 9.89
CA ILE A 638 -3.23 -16.23 10.82
C ILE A 638 -3.78 -16.24 12.25
N ALA A 639 -4.39 -15.14 12.70
CA ALA A 639 -5.00 -15.07 14.04
C ALA A 639 -6.15 -16.07 14.21
N GLY A 640 -7.00 -16.20 13.19
CA GLY A 640 -8.04 -17.24 13.13
C GLY A 640 -7.45 -18.64 13.21
N ALA A 641 -6.38 -18.92 12.47
CA ALA A 641 -5.68 -20.21 12.53
C ALA A 641 -5.05 -20.48 13.91
N VAL A 642 -4.38 -19.49 14.53
CA VAL A 642 -3.80 -19.63 15.89
C VAL A 642 -4.90 -19.88 16.92
N LYS A 643 -6.03 -19.16 16.82
CA LYS A 643 -7.18 -19.33 17.71
C LYS A 643 -7.75 -20.74 17.64
N GLU A 644 -7.95 -21.28 16.43
CA GLU A 644 -8.44 -22.65 16.26
C GLU A 644 -7.40 -23.67 16.71
N TRP A 645 -6.11 -23.45 16.42
CA TRP A 645 -5.03 -24.36 16.83
C TRP A 645 -4.86 -24.46 18.35
N LYS A 646 -5.16 -23.37 19.08
CA LYS A 646 -5.15 -23.34 20.55
C LYS A 646 -6.15 -24.32 21.18
N GLU A 647 -7.23 -24.67 20.48
CA GLU A 647 -8.19 -25.68 20.95
C GLU A 647 -7.63 -27.12 20.81
N GLU A 648 -6.53 -27.30 20.07
CA GLU A 648 -5.94 -28.60 19.74
C GLU A 648 -4.59 -28.85 20.44
N GLU A 649 -3.81 -27.80 20.73
CA GLU A 649 -2.45 -27.88 21.26
C GLU A 649 -2.17 -26.80 22.33
N ASP A 650 -1.20 -27.06 23.22
CA ASP A 650 -0.73 -26.08 24.21
C ASP A 650 0.23 -25.06 23.57
N LEU A 651 -0.28 -23.85 23.32
CA LEU A 651 0.48 -22.75 22.71
C LEU A 651 1.16 -21.82 23.73
N SER A 652 1.25 -22.19 25.01
CA SER A 652 1.86 -21.33 26.06
C SER A 652 3.33 -20.97 25.80
N LYS A 653 4.03 -21.77 25.00
CA LYS A 653 5.43 -21.54 24.60
C LYS A 653 5.58 -20.95 23.20
N LEU A 654 4.49 -20.80 22.44
CA LEU A 654 4.53 -20.23 21.10
C LEU A 654 4.90 -18.75 21.17
N ARG A 655 5.92 -18.36 20.42
CA ARG A 655 6.34 -16.97 20.26
C ARG A 655 5.79 -16.43 18.94
N ILE A 656 5.01 -15.35 19.01
CA ILE A 656 4.59 -14.59 17.84
C ILE A 656 5.52 -13.39 17.67
N VAL A 657 6.16 -13.27 16.51
CA VAL A 657 7.08 -12.18 16.17
C VAL A 657 6.45 -11.29 15.10
N GLY A 658 5.97 -10.12 15.52
CA GLY A 658 5.42 -9.10 14.64
C GLY A 658 6.52 -8.21 14.05
N TYR A 659 6.55 -8.10 12.73
CA TYR A 659 7.46 -7.19 12.02
C TYR A 659 6.71 -6.16 11.19
N ARG A 660 7.39 -5.07 10.81
CA ARG A 660 6.92 -4.15 9.78
C ARG A 660 7.74 -4.33 8.52
N ASN A 661 7.09 -4.27 7.36
CA ASN A 661 7.77 -4.27 6.07
C ASN A 661 8.15 -2.85 5.65
N VAL A 662 8.48 -2.66 4.38
CA VAL A 662 8.97 -1.38 3.85
C VAL A 662 7.96 -0.22 3.98
N TRP A 663 6.66 -0.50 4.16
CA TRP A 663 5.60 0.51 4.23
C TRP A 663 5.37 1.09 5.63
N PHE A 664 5.81 0.38 6.69
CA PHE A 664 5.51 0.72 8.08
C PHE A 664 6.76 0.68 8.95
N LYS A 665 6.77 1.47 10.03
CA LYS A 665 7.95 1.59 10.90
C LYS A 665 7.46 1.61 12.34
N TYR A 666 8.02 0.76 13.19
CA TYR A 666 7.78 0.91 14.64
C TYR A 666 8.52 2.14 15.16
N HIS A 667 7.90 2.85 16.09
CA HIS A 667 8.63 3.67 17.03
C HIS A 667 9.46 2.74 17.96
N PRO A 668 10.69 3.08 18.37
CA PRO A 668 11.49 2.24 19.26
C PRO A 668 10.83 1.86 20.59
N SER A 669 9.89 2.68 21.06
CA SER A 669 9.11 2.42 22.27
C SER A 669 8.04 1.33 22.10
N GLU A 670 7.70 0.98 20.85
CA GLU A 670 6.77 -0.10 20.50
C GLU A 670 7.48 -1.43 20.28
N ALA A 671 8.80 -1.40 20.09
CA ALA A 671 9.61 -2.60 19.90
C ALA A 671 9.83 -3.34 21.22
N ASP A 672 9.78 -4.67 21.17
CA ASP A 672 10.16 -5.55 22.28
C ASP A 672 11.59 -6.07 22.12
N SER A 673 12.07 -6.18 20.87
CA SER A 673 13.44 -6.54 20.53
C SER A 673 13.98 -5.72 19.37
N ILE A 674 15.30 -5.48 19.40
CA ILE A 674 16.03 -4.69 18.39
C ILE A 674 17.17 -5.54 17.84
N VAL A 675 17.16 -5.80 16.53
CA VAL A 675 18.16 -6.65 15.87
C VAL A 675 19.21 -5.79 15.17
N PRO A 676 20.50 -5.94 15.51
CA PRO A 676 21.59 -5.30 14.79
C PRO A 676 21.70 -5.77 13.34
N VAL A 677 21.83 -4.83 12.40
CA VAL A 677 22.07 -5.11 10.99
C VAL A 677 23.49 -4.67 10.63
N SER A 678 24.29 -5.56 10.06
CA SER A 678 25.65 -5.26 9.61
C SER A 678 25.71 -4.94 8.12
N LEU A 679 26.79 -4.30 7.65
CA LEU A 679 27.01 -4.10 6.21
C LEU A 679 26.95 -5.42 5.43
N ASN A 680 27.54 -6.49 5.98
CA ASN A 680 27.43 -7.83 5.38
C ASN A 680 25.97 -8.28 5.24
N ALA A 681 25.09 -7.98 6.20
CA ALA A 681 23.68 -8.32 6.10
C ALA A 681 22.97 -7.49 5.02
N LEU A 682 23.34 -6.21 4.85
CA LEU A 682 22.82 -5.35 3.78
C LEU A 682 23.30 -5.85 2.40
N ASP A 683 24.58 -6.19 2.25
CA ASP A 683 25.16 -6.72 0.99
C ASP A 683 24.51 -8.05 0.59
N VAL A 684 24.28 -8.93 1.57
CA VAL A 684 23.58 -10.19 1.38
C VAL A 684 22.14 -9.95 0.91
N MET A 685 21.45 -8.94 1.47
CA MET A 685 20.10 -8.58 1.03
C MET A 685 20.10 -8.06 -0.40
N GLU A 686 21.00 -7.13 -0.70
CA GLU A 686 21.15 -6.52 -2.03
C GLU A 686 21.35 -7.57 -3.11
N ASN A 687 22.28 -8.49 -2.87
CA ASN A 687 22.61 -9.54 -3.80
C ASN A 687 21.46 -10.56 -3.92
N SER A 688 20.90 -11.02 -2.79
CA SER A 688 19.78 -11.99 -2.83
C SER A 688 18.55 -11.41 -3.53
N PHE A 689 18.21 -10.15 -3.26
CA PHE A 689 17.08 -9.46 -3.90
C PHE A 689 17.32 -9.32 -5.41
N SER A 690 18.47 -8.75 -5.80
CA SER A 690 18.80 -8.47 -7.20
C SER A 690 18.95 -9.72 -8.06
N GLU A 691 19.41 -10.83 -7.47
CA GLU A 691 19.62 -12.07 -8.21
C GLU A 691 18.34 -12.93 -8.28
N SER A 692 17.43 -12.81 -7.31
CA SER A 692 16.24 -13.68 -7.18
C SER A 692 14.95 -13.04 -7.69
N TYR A 693 14.63 -11.81 -7.30
CA TYR A 693 13.35 -11.17 -7.67
C TYR A 693 13.43 -10.46 -9.02
N MET A 694 13.75 -11.21 -10.08
CA MET A 694 13.95 -10.72 -11.45
C MET A 694 12.79 -9.84 -11.95
N SER A 695 11.55 -10.16 -11.61
CA SER A 695 10.37 -9.37 -11.99
C SER A 695 10.23 -8.07 -11.21
N GLN A 696 10.92 -7.91 -10.07
CA GLN A 696 10.89 -6.71 -9.21
C GLN A 696 12.19 -5.89 -9.23
N VAL A 697 13.29 -6.38 -9.82
CA VAL A 697 14.56 -5.62 -9.84
C VAL A 697 14.40 -4.24 -10.47
N ASN A 698 13.57 -4.12 -11.51
CA ASN A 698 13.26 -2.83 -12.15
C ASN A 698 12.07 -2.11 -11.49
N ALA A 699 11.62 -2.58 -10.33
CA ALA A 699 10.55 -2.03 -9.49
C ALA A 699 9.33 -1.56 -10.30
N SER A 700 8.68 -2.47 -11.04
CA SER A 700 7.47 -2.11 -11.81
C SER A 700 6.34 -1.53 -10.94
N PHE A 701 6.36 -1.77 -9.64
CA PHE A 701 5.47 -1.19 -8.65
C PHE A 701 6.31 -0.62 -7.51
N PRO A 702 6.92 0.56 -7.64
CA PRO A 702 7.86 1.09 -6.65
C PRO A 702 7.11 1.70 -5.45
N SER A 703 7.84 1.94 -4.36
CA SER A 703 7.32 2.78 -3.27
C SER A 703 7.33 4.25 -3.67
N TYR A 704 6.30 5.01 -3.28
CA TYR A 704 6.30 6.46 -3.46
C TYR A 704 7.44 7.16 -2.69
N GLU A 705 8.01 6.53 -1.66
CA GLU A 705 9.13 7.09 -0.88
C GLU A 705 10.45 7.07 -1.65
N TYR A 706 10.59 6.20 -2.67
CA TYR A 706 11.86 6.02 -3.36
C TYR A 706 11.71 5.46 -4.78
N ASP A 707 12.28 6.20 -5.74
CA ASP A 707 12.45 5.75 -7.12
C ASP A 707 13.67 4.83 -7.22
N GLY A 708 13.44 3.53 -7.02
CA GLY A 708 14.45 2.51 -7.10
C GLY A 708 13.98 1.19 -6.52
N LYS A 709 14.92 0.29 -6.22
CA LYS A 709 14.59 -1.04 -5.70
C LYS A 709 14.10 -0.98 -4.26
N PHE A 710 13.19 -1.87 -3.91
CA PHE A 710 12.64 -1.94 -2.55
C PHE A 710 13.68 -2.23 -1.47
N ASN A 711 14.64 -3.10 -1.75
CA ASN A 711 15.72 -3.41 -0.82
C ASN A 711 16.58 -2.17 -0.50
N GLU A 712 16.78 -1.24 -1.44
CA GLU A 712 17.48 0.03 -1.17
C GLU A 712 16.68 0.94 -0.22
N LEU A 713 15.35 0.99 -0.38
CA LEU A 713 14.48 1.70 0.56
C LEU A 713 14.54 1.07 1.96
N THR A 714 14.45 -0.26 2.05
CA THR A 714 14.62 -1.00 3.31
C THR A 714 15.96 -0.68 3.99
N GLN A 715 17.07 -0.65 3.25
CA GLN A 715 18.37 -0.25 3.81
C GLN A 715 18.33 1.16 4.41
N LYS A 716 17.73 2.12 3.70
CA LYS A 716 17.57 3.50 4.21
C LYS A 716 16.75 3.52 5.50
N VAL A 717 15.68 2.75 5.57
CA VAL A 717 14.81 2.64 6.76
C VAL A 717 15.59 2.08 7.95
N TRP A 718 16.30 0.97 7.79
CA TRP A 718 17.10 0.38 8.87
C TRP A 718 18.24 1.30 9.33
N VAL A 719 18.86 2.05 8.42
CA VAL A 719 19.86 3.08 8.75
C VAL A 719 19.23 4.24 9.52
N GLN A 720 18.02 4.68 9.16
CA GLN A 720 17.30 5.72 9.89
C GLN A 720 16.94 5.26 11.31
N GLN A 721 16.49 4.01 11.48
CA GLN A 721 16.27 3.40 12.79
C GLN A 721 17.55 3.42 13.64
N LEU A 722 18.71 3.06 13.06
CA LEU A 722 19.99 3.19 13.75
C LEU A 722 20.29 4.63 14.18
N LYS A 723 20.09 5.62 13.29
CA LYS A 723 20.35 7.04 13.61
C LYS A 723 19.53 7.51 14.80
N GLN A 724 18.26 7.09 14.89
CA GLN A 724 17.39 7.40 16.02
C GLN A 724 17.95 6.85 17.34
N ILE A 725 18.37 5.58 17.37
CA ILE A 725 18.96 4.97 18.57
C ILE A 725 20.36 5.52 18.88
N GLN A 726 21.14 5.91 17.87
CA GLN A 726 22.43 6.57 18.08
C GLN A 726 22.29 7.91 18.79
N LEU A 727 21.21 8.64 18.59
CA LEU A 727 20.93 9.86 19.37
C LEU A 727 20.68 9.51 20.83
N LEU A 728 20.03 8.40 21.16
CA LEU A 728 19.87 7.99 22.55
C LEU A 728 21.17 7.45 23.18
N LEU A 729 21.78 6.44 22.55
CA LEU A 729 22.89 5.67 23.14
C LEU A 729 24.27 6.31 22.93
N GLY A 730 24.40 7.23 21.97
CA GLY A 730 25.68 7.74 21.49
C GLY A 730 26.30 6.85 20.40
N LYS A 731 27.07 7.45 19.49
CA LYS A 731 27.77 6.71 18.44
C LYS A 731 28.87 5.80 19.00
N ASN A 732 29.55 6.23 20.07
CA ASN A 732 30.59 5.48 20.75
C ASN A 732 30.10 4.16 21.35
N PHE A 733 28.84 4.11 21.81
CA PHE A 733 28.22 2.87 22.23
C PHE A 733 28.31 1.77 21.17
N PHE A 734 28.26 2.13 19.88
CA PHE A 734 28.36 1.17 18.79
C PHE A 734 29.81 0.81 18.48
N TYR A 735 30.68 1.78 18.15
CA TYR A 735 32.04 1.46 17.68
C TYR A 735 33.02 1.04 18.79
N GLU A 736 32.78 1.40 20.06
CA GLU A 736 33.61 0.99 21.22
C GLU A 736 33.02 -0.22 21.97
N ASN A 737 31.88 -0.77 21.54
CA ASN A 737 31.21 -1.86 22.26
C ASN A 737 32.10 -3.11 22.37
N ASN A 738 32.00 -3.85 23.47
CA ASN A 738 32.71 -5.14 23.59
C ASN A 738 32.11 -6.23 22.69
N HIS A 739 30.82 -6.15 22.36
CA HIS A 739 30.14 -7.14 21.55
C HIS A 739 30.36 -6.91 20.04
N PRO A 740 30.94 -7.88 19.29
CA PRO A 740 31.23 -7.72 17.86
C PRO A 740 30.01 -7.39 17.00
N LEU A 741 28.83 -7.99 17.29
CA LEU A 741 27.61 -7.66 16.55
C LEU A 741 27.21 -6.18 16.71
N VAL A 742 27.40 -5.62 17.90
CA VAL A 742 27.08 -4.20 18.15
C VAL A 742 28.06 -3.31 17.39
N ARG A 743 29.36 -3.62 17.42
CA ARG A 743 30.37 -2.89 16.62
C ARG A 743 30.13 -2.95 15.13
N ALA A 744 29.57 -4.05 14.63
CA ALA A 744 29.26 -4.22 13.21
C ALA A 744 27.97 -3.53 12.76
N THR A 745 27.21 -2.90 13.66
CA THR A 745 25.86 -2.35 13.39
C THR A 745 25.91 -1.12 12.48
N HIS A 746 25.20 -1.20 11.35
CA HIS A 746 24.98 -0.12 10.39
C HIS A 746 23.48 0.08 10.04
N GLY A 747 22.60 -0.76 10.58
CA GLY A 747 21.15 -0.56 10.60
C GLY A 747 20.53 -1.27 11.79
N LEU A 748 19.25 -1.02 12.08
CA LEU A 748 18.48 -1.71 13.11
C LEU A 748 17.13 -2.18 12.56
N VAL A 749 16.70 -3.37 12.96
CA VAL A 749 15.32 -3.85 12.77
C VAL A 749 14.61 -3.89 14.11
N TYR A 750 13.37 -3.41 14.15
CA TYR A 750 12.53 -3.43 15.35
C TYR A 750 11.47 -4.52 15.19
N MET A 751 11.26 -5.29 16.25
CA MET A 751 10.26 -6.37 16.26
C MET A 751 9.42 -6.28 17.53
N LYS A 752 8.15 -6.68 17.38
CA LYS A 752 7.21 -6.88 18.48
C LYS A 752 7.14 -8.37 18.79
N GLU A 753 7.07 -8.73 20.06
CA GLU A 753 6.94 -10.12 20.48
C GLU A 753 5.68 -10.29 21.33
N MET A 754 4.90 -11.31 21.03
CA MET A 754 3.61 -11.58 21.68
C MET A 754 3.47 -13.07 21.96
N THR A 755 2.72 -13.37 23.00
CA THR A 755 2.13 -14.69 23.21
C THR A 755 1.00 -14.95 22.21
N ALA A 756 0.59 -16.22 22.07
CA ALA A 756 -0.59 -16.57 21.28
C ALA A 756 -1.84 -15.79 21.74
N ASP A 757 -2.00 -15.62 23.04
CA ASP A 757 -3.18 -14.96 23.64
C ASP A 757 -3.20 -13.46 23.37
N GLU A 758 -2.06 -12.78 23.53
CA GLU A 758 -1.93 -11.36 23.21
C GLU A 758 -2.18 -11.10 21.71
N PHE A 759 -1.69 -11.99 20.85
CA PHE A 759 -1.89 -11.88 19.41
C PHE A 759 -3.36 -12.07 19.01
N VAL A 760 -4.02 -13.12 19.50
CA VAL A 760 -5.44 -13.37 19.21
C VAL A 760 -6.32 -12.26 19.77
N ALA A 761 -6.06 -11.78 21.00
CA ALA A 761 -6.81 -10.68 21.59
C ALA A 761 -6.67 -9.40 20.75
N MET A 762 -5.45 -9.06 20.34
CA MET A 762 -5.22 -7.91 19.46
C MET A 762 -5.99 -8.06 18.14
N ALA A 763 -5.88 -9.20 17.47
CA ALA A 763 -6.56 -9.42 16.19
C ALA A 763 -8.08 -9.33 16.33
N GLN A 764 -8.66 -9.82 17.42
CA GLN A 764 -10.09 -9.69 17.72
C GLN A 764 -10.52 -8.26 17.99
N ASP A 765 -9.71 -7.46 18.69
CA ASP A 765 -10.02 -6.06 18.92
C ASP A 765 -9.98 -5.27 17.60
N LEU A 766 -9.06 -5.60 16.71
CA LEU A 766 -9.02 -5.08 15.34
C LEU A 766 -10.21 -5.54 14.50
N GLU A 767 -10.57 -6.82 14.58
CA GLU A 767 -11.71 -7.40 13.88
C GLU A 767 -13.01 -6.74 14.33
N LYS A 768 -13.27 -6.62 15.64
CA LYS A 768 -14.45 -5.91 16.18
C LYS A 768 -14.54 -4.47 15.74
N ALA A 769 -13.40 -3.78 15.64
CA ALA A 769 -13.38 -2.42 15.13
C ALA A 769 -13.90 -2.39 13.67
N VAL A 770 -13.54 -3.38 12.86
CA VAL A 770 -13.91 -3.54 11.45
C VAL A 770 -15.31 -4.15 11.25
N GLU A 771 -15.78 -5.03 12.14
CA GLU A 771 -17.04 -5.82 12.05
C GLU A 771 -18.33 -5.07 12.42
N GLU A 772 -18.28 -3.78 12.78
CA GLU A 772 -19.48 -2.90 12.72
C GLU A 772 -19.96 -2.64 11.26
N ASN A 773 -19.55 -3.51 10.34
CA ASN A 773 -19.82 -3.46 8.93
C ASN A 773 -20.99 -4.39 8.58
N PRO A 774 -22.10 -3.89 8.01
CA PRO A 774 -23.23 -4.71 7.62
C PRO A 774 -22.99 -5.57 6.36
N PHE A 775 -21.75 -5.68 5.87
CA PHE A 775 -21.35 -6.38 4.64
C PHE A 775 -20.46 -7.59 4.87
#